data_AF-A0A1D6KT78-F1
#
_entry.id   AF-A0A1D6KT78-F1
#
_cell.length_a   1.000
_cell.length_b   1.000
_cell.length_c   1.000
_cell.angle_alpha   90.00
_cell.angle_beta   90.00
_cell.angle_gamma   90.00
#
_symmetry.space_group_name_H-M   'P 1'
#
loop_
_entity.id
_entity.type
_entity.pdbx_description
1 polymer ?
#
loop_
_entity_poly.entity_id
_entity_poly.type
_entity_poly.pdbx_seq_one_letter_code
_entity_poly.pdbx_strand_id
1 'polypeptide(L)'
;MQGFPGGAPDPQQLQATMLAIEQACSLIQLHMNPSEAEKVITSLHSSLMPYQVCRFILETSQKPNARFQAAGAIGDAAVREWGVLTDDNKRSLIIYCLNYVMEHASSPDGYVQSKVSAVAARLLKRGWISLRFLWLWIFMQQWYTSFLFSSLVEQSIRGIHGPNRQFAAINFLETLVSEFSPSTASAMSLPKEFHEQCEYSLEVQFLKDFYCWAQAAVFNTADKILNSTVTIPDERACSAALRLMFQILSWNFKHTVEHESSDAKINFGLRIDTINLKKFERSLVKPGSMWREILISSGHPTWVLNFYTTLRQKYSYDTLWGDSPIAVSCRQLIVQLCSLAGSVFPNDNGDAQIKHLMLILSAVVLWIEPPDVITASIRNGGSESEFIDGCHALLSIASLTTGSLFDNLLKSIRPYGTVNLLSALTSEAVKSVLNNQSEEETWGIDSLDILLETWNVLLGDVDADKNPISTDGALASSSLFKMIVESHLKAAADSAFEDTDDTEYFHVSVSKRDEQLALYALIARASANTTIPFLAQLFSERFARLNQRNGESDPTQTLEELYWLLLVTSHVLTDSGEGETLLIPEALQAGFPNVIEAAHHPVVTLSWSIINFSRQCLDPGIRAKYFSPRLMEAVIWFLARWVATYLVPLDVSRGKVSREIDNVGTNGSQHSRKLLNSFAWENNQGELVLDFVVLISMLALTTYQGENELQVSFIFTF
;
A
#
# COMPACT_ATOMS: atom_id res chain seq x y z
N MET A 1 -27.18 -41.59 11.43
CA MET A 1 -26.52 -40.67 12.39
C MET A 1 -25.83 -41.46 13.51
N GLN A 2 -24.89 -42.34 13.14
CA GLN A 2 -23.90 -42.94 14.04
C GLN A 2 -22.54 -42.42 13.52
N GLY A 3 -21.62 -41.98 14.39
CA GLY A 3 -20.27 -41.58 13.97
C GLY A 3 -19.78 -40.16 14.34
N PHE A 4 -20.43 -39.45 15.28
CA PHE A 4 -19.83 -38.24 15.84
C PHE A 4 -18.85 -38.63 16.97
N PRO A 5 -17.62 -38.10 17.00
CA PRO A 5 -16.59 -38.59 17.91
C PRO A 5 -16.98 -38.44 19.40
N GLY A 6 -16.79 -39.52 20.15
CA GLY A 6 -17.10 -39.60 21.58
C GLY A 6 -17.98 -40.82 21.93
N GLY A 7 -17.94 -41.25 23.20
CA GLY A 7 -18.86 -42.29 23.71
C GLY A 7 -20.30 -41.79 23.79
N ALA A 8 -21.24 -42.68 24.11
CA ALA A 8 -22.63 -42.30 24.34
C ALA A 8 -22.70 -41.28 25.50
N PRO A 9 -23.14 -40.03 25.25
CA PRO A 9 -23.07 -38.99 26.28
C PRO A 9 -24.19 -39.15 27.31
N ASP A 10 -23.90 -38.87 28.58
CA ASP A 10 -24.91 -38.72 29.63
C ASP A 10 -25.62 -37.37 29.46
N PRO A 11 -26.94 -37.34 29.18
CA PRO A 11 -27.69 -36.10 28.98
C PRO A 11 -27.61 -35.14 30.18
N GLN A 12 -27.53 -35.65 31.41
CA GLN A 12 -27.43 -34.80 32.60
C GLN A 12 -26.08 -34.07 32.66
N GLN A 13 -25.01 -34.76 32.29
CA GLN A 13 -23.67 -34.18 32.22
C GLN A 13 -23.54 -33.13 31.10
N LEU A 14 -24.16 -33.38 29.94
CA LEU A 14 -24.21 -32.40 28.84
C LEU A 14 -24.88 -31.09 29.29
N GLN A 15 -26.05 -31.21 29.93
CA GLN A 15 -26.82 -30.07 30.43
C GLN A 15 -26.05 -29.30 31.51
N ALA A 16 -25.43 -30.00 32.46
CA ALA A 16 -24.64 -29.38 33.52
C ALA A 16 -23.45 -28.60 32.96
N THR A 17 -22.75 -29.16 31.97
CA THR A 17 -21.60 -28.52 31.33
C THR A 17 -22.04 -27.28 30.53
N MET A 18 -23.14 -27.36 29.79
CA MET A 18 -23.70 -26.20 29.09
C MET A 18 -24.01 -25.06 30.06
N LEU A 19 -24.72 -25.34 31.15
CA LEU A 19 -25.08 -24.32 32.15
C LEU A 19 -23.83 -23.68 32.79
N ALA A 20 -22.81 -24.47 33.09
CA ALA A 20 -21.55 -23.95 33.63
C ALA A 20 -20.85 -22.99 32.64
N ILE A 21 -20.85 -23.33 31.36
CA ILE A 21 -20.25 -22.49 30.30
C ILE A 21 -21.08 -21.22 30.06
N GLU A 22 -22.42 -21.31 30.05
CA GLU A 22 -23.30 -20.15 29.95
C GLU A 22 -23.10 -19.18 31.12
N GLN A 23 -22.95 -19.72 32.33
CA GLN A 23 -22.68 -18.94 33.53
C GLN A 23 -21.30 -18.28 33.45
N ALA A 24 -20.25 -19.02 33.07
CA ALA A 24 -18.90 -18.49 32.89
C ALA A 24 -18.86 -17.34 31.87
N CYS A 25 -19.49 -17.51 30.71
CA CYS A 25 -19.60 -16.46 29.70
C CYS A 25 -20.33 -15.21 30.22
N SER A 26 -21.37 -15.39 31.03
CA SER A 26 -22.10 -14.28 31.64
C SER A 26 -21.26 -13.54 32.69
N LEU A 27 -20.46 -14.27 33.48
CA LEU A 27 -19.56 -13.71 34.48
C LEU A 27 -18.44 -12.86 33.85
N ILE A 28 -17.85 -13.30 32.73
CA ILE A 28 -16.86 -12.52 31.99
C ILE A 28 -17.49 -11.23 31.46
N GLN A 29 -18.67 -11.32 30.84
CA GLN A 29 -19.35 -10.16 30.28
C GLN A 29 -19.75 -9.12 31.35
N LEU A 30 -20.00 -9.57 32.58
CA LEU A 30 -20.31 -8.71 33.72
C LEU A 30 -19.06 -8.27 34.51
N HIS A 31 -17.86 -8.67 34.09
CA HIS A 31 -16.59 -8.45 34.81
C HIS A 31 -16.60 -8.97 36.27
N MET A 32 -17.35 -10.04 36.53
CA MET A 32 -17.49 -10.64 37.86
C MET A 32 -16.67 -11.93 37.95
N ASN A 33 -15.61 -11.94 38.76
CA ASN A 33 -14.69 -13.08 38.91
C ASN A 33 -14.20 -13.67 37.55
N PRO A 34 -13.64 -12.84 36.65
CA PRO A 34 -13.29 -13.27 35.30
C PRO A 34 -12.28 -14.44 35.29
N SER A 35 -11.35 -14.47 36.24
CA SER A 35 -10.34 -15.54 36.32
C SER A 35 -10.92 -16.93 36.57
N GLU A 36 -11.95 -17.05 37.40
CA GLU A 36 -12.62 -18.33 37.66
C GLU A 36 -13.49 -18.75 36.46
N ALA A 37 -14.16 -17.79 35.82
CA ALA A 37 -14.92 -18.04 34.61
C ALA A 37 -14.01 -18.48 33.44
N GLU A 38 -12.84 -17.87 33.28
CA GLU A 38 -11.84 -18.25 32.28
C GLU A 38 -11.30 -19.68 32.49
N LYS A 39 -11.08 -20.09 33.75
CA LYS A 39 -10.71 -21.48 34.08
C LYS A 39 -11.78 -22.47 33.61
N VAL A 40 -13.06 -22.15 33.82
CA VAL A 40 -14.17 -23.01 33.36
C VAL A 40 -14.16 -23.11 31.83
N ILE A 41 -14.00 -22.00 31.10
CA ILE A 41 -13.92 -22.03 29.63
C ILE A 41 -12.68 -22.81 29.16
N THR A 42 -11.53 -22.58 29.78
CA THR A 42 -10.28 -23.26 29.44
C THR A 42 -10.37 -24.77 29.70
N SER A 43 -11.14 -25.18 30.72
CA SER A 43 -11.42 -26.59 30.99
C SER A 43 -12.18 -27.27 29.85
N LEU A 44 -13.12 -26.56 29.20
CA LEU A 44 -13.82 -27.08 28.02
C LEU A 44 -12.86 -27.24 26.84
N HIS A 45 -12.02 -26.23 26.59
CA HIS A 45 -11.06 -26.24 25.48
C HIS A 45 -9.97 -27.31 25.64
N SER A 46 -9.58 -27.63 26.87
CA SER A 46 -8.56 -28.64 27.18
C SER A 46 -9.13 -30.05 27.42
N SER A 47 -10.45 -30.19 27.50
CA SER A 47 -11.12 -31.48 27.68
C SER A 47 -10.80 -32.47 26.55
N LEU A 48 -10.80 -33.75 26.89
CA LEU A 48 -10.62 -34.85 25.94
C LEU A 48 -11.94 -35.15 25.22
N MET A 49 -11.92 -35.24 23.89
CA MET A 49 -13.09 -35.57 23.07
C MET A 49 -14.35 -34.71 23.39
N PRO A 50 -14.28 -33.36 23.42
CA PRO A 50 -15.39 -32.49 23.84
C PRO A 50 -16.52 -32.39 22.81
N TYR A 51 -16.40 -33.05 21.65
CA TYR A 51 -17.25 -32.86 20.47
C TYR A 51 -18.75 -33.02 20.73
N GLN A 52 -19.16 -34.02 21.51
CA GLN A 52 -20.58 -34.23 21.86
C GLN A 52 -21.14 -33.09 22.72
N VAL A 53 -20.37 -32.63 23.71
CA VAL A 53 -20.74 -31.50 24.57
C VAL A 53 -20.83 -30.22 23.77
N CYS A 54 -19.82 -29.93 22.95
CA CYS A 54 -19.81 -28.73 22.12
C CYS A 54 -20.96 -28.72 21.11
N ARG A 55 -21.27 -29.86 20.49
CA ARG A 55 -22.43 -30.01 19.61
C ARG A 55 -23.74 -29.71 20.35
N PHE A 56 -23.90 -30.27 21.55
CA PHE A 56 -25.07 -30.01 22.39
C PHE A 56 -25.20 -28.51 22.65
N ILE A 57 -24.14 -27.85 23.15
CA ILE A 57 -24.12 -26.40 23.40
C ILE A 57 -24.49 -25.61 22.13
N LEU A 58 -23.92 -25.95 20.96
CA LEU A 58 -24.20 -25.27 19.69
C LEU A 58 -25.67 -25.37 19.26
N GLU A 59 -26.31 -26.51 19.49
CA GLU A 59 -27.69 -26.78 19.10
C GLU A 59 -28.73 -26.29 20.12
N THR A 60 -28.41 -26.24 21.41
CA THR A 60 -29.40 -25.98 22.47
C THR A 60 -29.22 -24.66 23.22
N SER A 61 -27.99 -24.15 23.35
CA SER A 61 -27.72 -22.96 24.15
C SER A 61 -28.33 -21.71 23.54
N GLN A 62 -29.03 -20.94 24.37
CA GLN A 62 -29.58 -19.64 23.98
C GLN A 62 -28.55 -18.50 24.12
N LYS A 63 -27.36 -18.76 24.67
CA LYS A 63 -26.30 -17.78 24.87
C LYS A 63 -25.29 -17.86 23.71
N PRO A 64 -25.18 -16.85 22.83
CA PRO A 64 -24.28 -16.95 21.69
C PRO A 64 -22.80 -16.97 22.08
N ASN A 65 -22.41 -16.38 23.22
CA ASN A 65 -21.05 -16.52 23.76
C ASN A 65 -20.71 -17.99 24.11
N ALA A 66 -21.64 -18.76 24.67
CA ALA A 66 -21.42 -20.18 24.96
C ALA A 66 -21.27 -21.00 23.67
N ARG A 67 -22.11 -20.71 22.66
CA ARG A 67 -22.00 -21.30 21.31
C ARG A 67 -20.66 -20.98 20.65
N PHE A 68 -20.16 -19.75 20.79
CA PHE A 68 -18.85 -19.33 20.30
C PHE A 68 -17.71 -20.11 20.96
N GLN A 69 -17.72 -20.26 22.29
CA GLN A 69 -16.70 -21.05 23.01
C GLN A 69 -16.78 -22.53 22.64
N ALA A 70 -17.99 -23.09 22.51
CA ALA A 70 -18.18 -24.46 22.07
C ALA A 70 -17.59 -24.72 20.67
N ALA A 71 -17.81 -23.81 19.72
CA ALA A 71 -17.18 -23.89 18.40
C ALA A 71 -15.65 -23.85 18.51
N GLY A 72 -15.09 -22.92 19.29
CA GLY A 72 -13.65 -22.84 19.53
C GLY A 72 -13.06 -24.13 20.10
N ALA A 73 -13.71 -24.71 21.11
CA ALA A 73 -13.27 -25.96 21.73
C ALA A 73 -13.26 -27.15 20.75
N ILE A 74 -14.19 -27.21 19.79
CA ILE A 74 -14.14 -28.21 18.70
C ILE A 74 -12.86 -28.06 17.89
N GLY A 75 -12.52 -26.83 17.50
CA GLY A 75 -11.32 -26.54 16.71
C GLY A 75 -10.03 -26.91 17.45
N ASP A 76 -9.92 -26.53 18.72
CA ASP A 76 -8.72 -26.79 19.51
C ASP A 76 -8.54 -28.28 19.81
N ALA A 77 -9.62 -28.97 20.17
CA ALA A 77 -9.58 -30.42 20.40
C ALA A 77 -9.23 -31.17 19.11
N ALA A 78 -9.81 -30.79 17.97
CA ALA A 78 -9.52 -31.44 16.69
C ALA A 78 -8.06 -31.27 16.26
N VAL A 79 -7.42 -30.13 16.52
CA VAL A 79 -5.98 -29.97 16.22
C VAL A 79 -5.14 -30.92 17.07
N ARG A 80 -5.43 -31.02 18.38
CA ARG A 80 -4.70 -31.90 19.31
C ARG A 80 -4.93 -33.39 19.02
N GLU A 81 -6.17 -33.77 18.73
CA GLU A 81 -6.63 -35.16 18.70
C GLU A 81 -6.75 -35.71 17.27
N TRP A 82 -6.34 -34.94 16.23
CA TRP A 82 -6.54 -35.31 14.82
C TRP A 82 -6.03 -36.71 14.46
N GLY A 83 -4.89 -37.10 15.02
CA GLY A 83 -4.27 -38.41 14.77
C GLY A 83 -5.03 -39.59 15.41
N VAL A 84 -5.87 -39.32 16.41
CA VAL A 84 -6.67 -40.33 17.14
C VAL A 84 -8.06 -40.49 16.49
N LEU A 85 -8.57 -39.45 15.83
CA LEU A 85 -9.86 -39.49 15.16
C LEU A 85 -9.85 -40.44 13.94
N THR A 86 -10.91 -41.21 13.78
CA THR A 86 -11.17 -41.97 12.54
C THR A 86 -11.52 -41.04 11.39
N ASP A 87 -11.36 -41.50 10.15
CA ASP A 87 -11.68 -40.68 8.97
C ASP A 87 -13.18 -40.34 8.89
N ASP A 88 -14.06 -41.23 9.34
CA ASP A 88 -15.50 -40.96 9.47
C ASP A 88 -15.81 -39.88 10.51
N ASN A 89 -15.10 -39.88 11.65
CA ASN A 89 -15.25 -38.85 12.68
C ASN A 89 -14.80 -37.48 12.14
N LYS A 90 -13.63 -37.43 11.48
CA LYS A 90 -13.10 -36.20 10.85
C LYS A 90 -14.09 -35.64 9.84
N ARG A 91 -14.61 -36.50 8.96
CA ARG A 91 -15.61 -36.13 7.94
C ARG A 91 -16.89 -35.60 8.58
N SER A 92 -17.40 -36.29 9.60
CA SER A 92 -18.65 -35.91 10.28
C SER A 92 -18.53 -34.55 10.98
N LEU A 93 -17.39 -34.26 11.60
CA LEU A 93 -17.11 -32.96 12.21
C LEU A 93 -17.13 -31.82 11.19
N ILE A 94 -16.45 -32.00 10.05
CA ILE A 94 -16.40 -31.01 8.97
C ILE A 94 -17.81 -30.74 8.44
N ILE A 95 -18.55 -31.80 8.07
CA ILE A 95 -19.90 -31.69 7.53
C ILE A 95 -20.86 -31.03 8.53
N TYR A 96 -20.75 -31.37 9.82
CA TYR A 96 -21.57 -30.75 10.85
C TYR A 96 -21.34 -29.25 10.96
N CYS A 97 -20.09 -28.80 11.03
CA CYS A 97 -19.79 -27.37 11.13
C CYS A 97 -20.30 -26.61 9.89
N LEU A 98 -20.16 -27.19 8.70
CA LEU A 98 -20.68 -26.61 7.46
C LEU A 98 -22.21 -26.51 7.45
N ASN A 99 -22.90 -27.60 7.78
CA ASN A 99 -24.36 -27.61 7.84
C ASN A 99 -24.86 -26.60 8.88
N TYR A 100 -24.21 -26.50 10.04
CA TYR A 100 -24.54 -25.50 11.05
C TYR A 100 -24.49 -24.08 10.47
N VAL A 101 -23.42 -23.75 9.75
CA VAL A 101 -23.27 -22.43 9.11
C VAL A 101 -24.40 -22.16 8.10
N MET A 102 -24.77 -23.15 7.29
CA MET A 102 -25.83 -22.99 6.29
C MET A 102 -27.24 -22.95 6.91
N GLU A 103 -27.51 -23.78 7.92
CA GLU A 103 -28.80 -23.84 8.59
C GLU A 103 -29.07 -22.57 9.40
N HIS A 104 -28.03 -21.97 9.98
CA HIS A 104 -28.14 -20.81 10.84
C HIS A 104 -27.71 -19.49 10.16
N ALA A 105 -27.66 -19.49 8.83
CA ALA A 105 -27.27 -18.33 8.01
C ALA A 105 -28.13 -17.06 8.24
N SER A 106 -29.37 -17.22 8.72
CA SER A 106 -30.27 -16.11 9.07
C SER A 106 -30.16 -15.65 10.53
N SER A 107 -29.25 -16.24 11.32
CA SER A 107 -29.07 -15.89 12.73
C SER A 107 -28.50 -14.46 12.88
N PRO A 108 -28.96 -13.68 13.88
CA PRO A 108 -28.38 -12.36 14.17
C PRO A 108 -26.96 -12.46 14.76
N ASP A 109 -26.56 -13.64 15.26
CA ASP A 109 -25.28 -13.87 15.93
C ASP A 109 -24.14 -14.12 14.92
N GLY A 110 -23.86 -13.13 14.07
CA GLY A 110 -22.90 -13.25 12.96
C GLY A 110 -21.49 -13.68 13.39
N TYR A 111 -21.03 -13.29 14.58
CA TYR A 111 -19.72 -13.69 15.11
C TYR A 111 -19.65 -15.19 15.46
N VAL A 112 -20.77 -15.81 15.84
CA VAL A 112 -20.83 -17.27 16.06
C VAL A 112 -20.72 -17.99 14.72
N GLN A 113 -21.43 -17.51 13.70
CA GLN A 113 -21.34 -18.05 12.34
C GLN A 113 -19.92 -17.95 11.79
N SER A 114 -19.28 -16.79 11.93
CA SER A 114 -17.87 -16.59 11.56
C SER A 114 -16.94 -17.56 12.30
N LYS A 115 -17.14 -17.76 13.60
CA LYS A 115 -16.33 -18.70 14.39
C LYS A 115 -16.50 -20.15 13.93
N VAL A 116 -17.72 -20.61 13.71
CA VAL A 116 -17.99 -21.98 13.23
C VAL A 116 -17.44 -22.16 11.81
N SER A 117 -17.56 -21.14 10.94
CA SER A 117 -16.93 -21.11 9.62
C SER A 117 -15.41 -21.26 9.68
N ALA A 118 -14.74 -20.51 10.57
CA ALA A 118 -13.29 -20.60 10.78
C ALA A 118 -12.87 -21.98 11.30
N VAL A 119 -13.66 -22.57 12.20
CA VAL A 119 -13.43 -23.94 12.67
C VAL A 119 -13.61 -24.93 11.52
N ALA A 120 -14.66 -24.81 10.71
CA ALA A 120 -14.87 -25.66 9.54
C ALA A 120 -13.70 -25.58 8.55
N ALA A 121 -13.23 -24.36 8.23
CA ALA A 121 -12.07 -24.14 7.36
C ALA A 121 -10.79 -24.75 7.91
N ARG A 122 -10.53 -24.58 9.22
CA ARG A 122 -9.39 -25.16 9.92
C ARG A 122 -9.42 -26.69 9.89
N LEU A 123 -10.57 -27.30 10.19
CA LEU A 123 -10.75 -28.76 10.13
C LEU A 123 -10.55 -29.28 8.70
N LEU A 124 -11.06 -28.55 7.71
CA LEU A 124 -10.90 -28.90 6.29
C LEU A 124 -9.44 -28.87 5.87
N LYS A 125 -8.70 -27.80 6.19
CA LYS A 125 -7.25 -27.69 5.92
C LYS A 125 -6.48 -28.80 6.65
N ARG A 126 -6.79 -29.05 7.93
CA ARG A 126 -6.13 -30.09 8.73
C ARG A 126 -6.27 -31.49 8.12
N GLY A 127 -7.43 -31.76 7.51
CA GLY A 127 -7.73 -33.02 6.81
C GLY A 127 -7.32 -33.08 5.35
N TRP A 128 -6.83 -31.99 4.77
CA TRP A 128 -6.68 -31.81 3.32
C TRP A 128 -5.82 -32.89 2.66
N ILE A 129 -4.61 -33.11 3.19
CA ILE A 129 -3.63 -34.04 2.61
C ILE A 129 -3.87 -35.47 3.06
N SER A 130 -4.24 -35.70 4.33
CA SER A 130 -4.47 -37.05 4.86
C SER A 130 -5.63 -37.75 4.18
N LEU A 131 -6.63 -36.98 3.76
CA LEU A 131 -7.76 -37.48 3.01
C LEU A 131 -7.53 -37.35 1.50
N ARG A 132 -6.32 -37.02 1.00
CA ARG A 132 -6.09 -36.66 -0.42
C ARG A 132 -6.42 -37.76 -1.42
N PHE A 133 -6.16 -39.03 -1.10
CA PHE A 133 -6.61 -40.15 -1.93
C PHE A 133 -8.13 -40.31 -1.92
N LEU A 134 -8.77 -39.97 -0.80
CA LEU A 134 -10.23 -39.90 -0.70
C LEU A 134 -10.75 -38.66 -1.43
N TRP A 135 -10.08 -37.50 -1.39
CA TRP A 135 -10.45 -36.28 -2.12
C TRP A 135 -10.30 -36.46 -3.63
N LEU A 136 -9.22 -37.06 -4.11
CA LEU A 136 -9.04 -37.40 -5.52
C LEU A 136 -10.09 -38.43 -5.98
N TRP A 137 -10.45 -39.39 -5.12
CA TRP A 137 -11.55 -40.34 -5.38
C TRP A 137 -12.95 -39.70 -5.29
N ILE A 138 -13.12 -38.71 -4.40
CA ILE A 138 -14.33 -37.87 -4.25
C ILE A 138 -14.49 -36.95 -5.45
N PHE A 139 -13.40 -36.40 -6.01
CA PHE A 139 -13.47 -35.48 -7.16
C PHE A 139 -13.47 -36.22 -8.52
N MET A 140 -12.92 -37.45 -8.61
CA MET A 140 -12.82 -38.19 -9.88
C MET A 140 -13.81 -39.35 -10.08
N GLN A 141 -14.61 -39.77 -9.07
CA GLN A 141 -15.63 -40.83 -9.25
C GLN A 141 -17.03 -40.51 -8.71
N GLN A 142 -18.02 -40.99 -9.46
CA GLN A 142 -19.37 -40.47 -9.58
C GLN A 142 -20.40 -41.16 -8.65
N TRP A 143 -20.19 -41.37 -7.35
CA TRP A 143 -21.26 -41.98 -6.52
C TRP A 143 -21.39 -41.45 -5.08
N TYR A 144 -22.57 -40.90 -4.80
CA TYR A 144 -23.22 -40.56 -3.51
C TYR A 144 -22.61 -39.54 -2.55
N THR A 145 -21.29 -39.45 -2.39
CA THR A 145 -20.70 -38.56 -1.37
C THR A 145 -19.99 -37.33 -1.93
N SER A 146 -19.61 -37.36 -3.21
CA SER A 146 -19.20 -36.19 -4.01
C SER A 146 -20.35 -35.22 -4.26
N PHE A 147 -21.59 -35.74 -4.29
CA PHE A 147 -22.81 -34.95 -4.44
C PHE A 147 -23.10 -34.02 -3.25
N LEU A 148 -22.54 -34.21 -2.05
CA LEU A 148 -22.99 -33.43 -0.89
C LEU A 148 -22.16 -32.19 -0.59
N PHE A 149 -20.82 -32.22 -0.65
CA PHE A 149 -20.01 -31.04 -0.29
C PHE A 149 -19.91 -30.02 -1.44
N SER A 150 -19.45 -30.45 -2.62
CA SER A 150 -19.36 -29.58 -3.81
C SER A 150 -20.74 -29.07 -4.17
N SER A 151 -21.76 -29.94 -4.22
CA SER A 151 -23.10 -29.47 -4.56
C SER A 151 -23.73 -28.62 -3.47
N LEU A 152 -23.59 -28.90 -2.16
CA LEU A 152 -24.21 -28.05 -1.13
C LEU A 152 -23.60 -26.65 -1.14
N VAL A 153 -22.27 -26.54 -1.15
CA VAL A 153 -21.58 -25.25 -1.14
C VAL A 153 -21.83 -24.52 -2.45
N GLU A 154 -21.65 -25.17 -3.61
CA GLU A 154 -21.88 -24.57 -4.92
C GLU A 154 -23.35 -24.17 -5.12
N GLN A 155 -24.32 -25.03 -4.79
CA GLN A 155 -25.76 -24.71 -4.90
C GLN A 155 -26.16 -23.58 -3.94
N SER A 156 -25.55 -23.54 -2.75
CA SER A 156 -25.75 -22.43 -1.82
C SER A 156 -25.18 -21.12 -2.38
N ILE A 157 -23.97 -21.14 -2.96
CA ILE A 157 -23.34 -19.97 -3.61
C ILE A 157 -24.13 -19.51 -4.85
N ARG A 158 -24.73 -20.44 -5.59
CA ARG A 158 -25.64 -20.12 -6.71
C ARG A 158 -26.96 -19.48 -6.24
N GLY A 159 -27.22 -19.44 -4.93
CA GLY A 159 -28.39 -18.80 -4.35
C GLY A 159 -29.66 -19.66 -4.34
N ILE A 160 -29.56 -20.96 -4.63
CA ILE A 160 -30.71 -21.87 -4.73
C ILE A 160 -31.49 -21.94 -3.41
N HIS A 161 -30.82 -21.76 -2.27
CA HIS A 161 -31.41 -21.83 -0.93
C HIS A 161 -31.64 -20.46 -0.28
N GLY A 162 -31.65 -19.39 -1.08
CA GLY A 162 -31.90 -18.02 -0.63
C GLY A 162 -30.63 -17.22 -0.28
N PRO A 163 -30.76 -15.88 -0.17
CA PRO A 163 -29.62 -14.95 -0.13
C PRO A 163 -28.80 -15.04 1.15
N ASN A 164 -29.40 -15.35 2.30
CA ASN A 164 -28.65 -15.50 3.56
C ASN A 164 -27.71 -16.73 3.50
N ARG A 165 -28.19 -17.86 2.98
CA ARG A 165 -27.37 -19.06 2.77
C ARG A 165 -26.29 -18.83 1.71
N GLN A 166 -26.62 -18.08 0.67
CA GLN A 166 -25.65 -17.65 -0.33
C GLN A 166 -24.50 -16.87 0.31
N PHE A 167 -24.84 -15.84 1.09
CA PHE A 167 -23.87 -15.04 1.83
C PHE A 167 -23.01 -15.88 2.79
N ALA A 168 -23.63 -16.76 3.58
CA ALA A 168 -22.91 -17.63 4.50
C ALA A 168 -21.93 -18.58 3.77
N ALA A 169 -22.35 -19.14 2.63
CA ALA A 169 -21.51 -20.02 1.83
C ALA A 169 -20.31 -19.30 1.20
N ILE A 170 -20.52 -18.07 0.70
CA ILE A 170 -19.44 -17.25 0.15
C ILE A 170 -18.44 -16.86 1.23
N ASN A 171 -18.91 -16.40 2.40
CA ASN A 171 -18.03 -16.06 3.53
C ASN A 171 -17.27 -17.29 4.07
N PHE A 172 -17.86 -18.47 3.98
CA PHE A 172 -17.13 -19.70 4.30
C PHE A 172 -15.97 -19.93 3.33
N LEU A 173 -16.16 -19.74 2.02
CA LEU A 173 -15.06 -19.82 1.06
C LEU A 173 -13.99 -18.76 1.30
N GLU A 174 -14.39 -17.54 1.64
CA GLU A 174 -13.44 -16.46 2.00
C GLU A 174 -12.59 -16.85 3.21
N THR A 175 -13.24 -17.42 4.24
CA THR A 175 -12.57 -17.95 5.43
C THR A 175 -11.63 -19.11 5.07
N LEU A 176 -12.04 -19.96 4.13
CA LEU A 176 -11.26 -21.09 3.66
C LEU A 176 -10.00 -20.63 2.90
N VAL A 177 -10.13 -19.66 1.99
CA VAL A 177 -9.00 -19.07 1.26
C VAL A 177 -8.02 -18.45 2.25
N SER A 178 -8.50 -17.68 3.23
CA SER A 178 -7.67 -17.13 4.32
C SER A 178 -6.94 -18.24 5.08
N GLU A 179 -7.64 -19.28 5.53
CA GLU A 179 -7.02 -20.33 6.33
C GLU A 179 -5.93 -21.07 5.55
N PHE A 180 -5.99 -21.14 4.21
CA PHE A 180 -4.96 -21.75 3.37
C PHE A 180 -3.78 -20.82 3.06
N SER A 181 -3.97 -19.50 3.08
CA SER A 181 -2.89 -18.53 2.87
C SER A 181 -1.85 -18.59 4.00
N PRO A 182 -0.53 -18.60 3.71
CA PRO A 182 0.51 -18.63 4.74
C PRO A 182 0.47 -17.45 5.73
N SER A 183 0.03 -16.27 5.30
CA SER A 183 0.01 -15.06 6.14
C SER A 183 -1.09 -15.08 7.21
N THR A 184 -2.16 -15.84 6.99
CA THR A 184 -3.37 -15.85 7.82
C THR A 184 -3.76 -17.25 8.33
N ALA A 185 -2.98 -18.27 8.00
CA ALA A 185 -3.19 -19.65 8.45
C ALA A 185 -3.14 -19.80 9.98
N SER A 186 -4.05 -20.61 10.52
CA SER A 186 -4.01 -20.99 11.94
C SER A 186 -2.79 -21.87 12.23
N ALA A 187 -2.19 -21.70 13.42
CA ALA A 187 -1.14 -22.59 13.92
C ALA A 187 -1.70 -24.01 14.17
N MET A 188 -1.29 -24.99 13.37
CA MET A 188 -1.76 -26.38 13.47
C MET A 188 -0.73 -27.34 14.07
N SER A 189 0.43 -26.83 14.52
CA SER A 189 1.57 -27.65 14.96
C SER A 189 2.02 -28.66 13.89
N LEU A 190 2.03 -28.23 12.63
CA LEU A 190 2.46 -29.04 11.48
C LEU A 190 3.68 -28.40 10.80
N PRO A 191 4.48 -29.21 10.07
CA PRO A 191 5.63 -28.69 9.33
C PRO A 191 5.23 -27.69 8.23
N LYS A 192 6.15 -26.80 7.87
CA LYS A 192 5.94 -25.80 6.81
C LYS A 192 5.56 -26.45 5.48
N GLU A 193 6.14 -27.60 5.18
CA GLU A 193 5.91 -28.37 3.96
C GLU A 193 4.44 -28.81 3.82
N PHE A 194 3.75 -29.08 4.94
CA PHE A 194 2.31 -29.37 4.92
C PHE A 194 1.52 -28.16 4.45
N HIS A 195 1.85 -26.96 4.97
CA HIS A 195 1.18 -25.73 4.60
C HIS A 195 1.44 -25.35 3.13
N GLU A 196 2.67 -25.51 2.66
CA GLU A 196 3.04 -25.29 1.25
C GLU A 196 2.31 -26.27 0.30
N GLN A 197 2.14 -27.53 0.69
CA GLN A 197 1.37 -28.50 -0.10
C GLN A 197 -0.13 -28.16 -0.14
N CYS A 198 -0.70 -27.67 0.97
CA CYS A 198 -2.08 -27.17 1.00
C CYS A 198 -2.24 -25.93 0.11
N GLU A 199 -1.33 -24.96 0.22
CA GLU A 199 -1.29 -23.73 -0.58
C GLU A 199 -1.26 -24.09 -2.09
N TYR A 200 -0.30 -24.92 -2.51
CA TYR A 200 -0.19 -25.42 -3.88
C TYR A 200 -1.47 -26.11 -4.37
N SER A 201 -2.01 -27.01 -3.55
CA SER A 201 -3.20 -27.78 -3.91
C SER A 201 -4.43 -26.89 -4.06
N LEU A 202 -4.61 -25.87 -3.22
CA LEU A 202 -5.71 -24.93 -3.34
C LEU A 202 -5.56 -24.06 -4.60
N GLU A 203 -4.36 -23.51 -4.81
CA GLU A 203 -4.04 -22.64 -5.95
C GLU A 203 -4.31 -23.31 -7.29
N VAL A 204 -3.77 -24.52 -7.48
CA VAL A 204 -3.81 -25.21 -8.78
C VAL A 204 -5.17 -25.84 -9.05
N GLN A 205 -5.89 -26.33 -8.03
CA GLN A 205 -7.07 -27.17 -8.23
C GLN A 205 -8.40 -26.48 -7.93
N PHE A 206 -8.45 -25.46 -7.06
CA PHE A 206 -9.74 -24.98 -6.51
C PHE A 206 -9.96 -23.48 -6.62
N LEU A 207 -8.92 -22.64 -6.58
CA LEU A 207 -9.11 -21.18 -6.61
C LEU A 207 -9.87 -20.71 -7.86
N LYS A 208 -9.58 -21.31 -9.02
CA LYS A 208 -10.27 -21.01 -10.28
C LYS A 208 -11.78 -21.30 -10.19
N ASP A 209 -12.15 -22.42 -9.59
CA ASP A 209 -13.55 -22.81 -9.43
C ASP A 209 -14.27 -21.90 -8.43
N PHE A 210 -13.62 -21.57 -7.31
CA PHE A 210 -14.18 -20.64 -6.32
C PHE A 210 -14.43 -19.26 -6.92
N TYR A 211 -13.51 -18.78 -7.76
CA TYR A 211 -13.69 -17.54 -8.51
C TYR A 211 -14.90 -17.62 -9.45
N CYS A 212 -15.03 -18.69 -10.23
CA CYS A 212 -16.18 -18.90 -11.12
C CYS A 212 -17.51 -18.94 -10.37
N TRP A 213 -17.54 -19.60 -9.20
CA TRP A 213 -18.75 -19.66 -8.37
C TRP A 213 -19.14 -18.28 -7.83
N ALA A 214 -18.16 -17.50 -7.37
CA ALA A 214 -18.39 -16.12 -6.94
C ALA A 214 -18.86 -15.23 -8.10
N GLN A 215 -18.23 -15.35 -9.27
CA GLN A 215 -18.63 -14.63 -10.49
C GLN A 215 -20.08 -14.96 -10.87
N ALA A 216 -20.47 -16.24 -10.88
CA ALA A 216 -21.83 -16.66 -11.16
C ALA A 216 -22.84 -16.11 -10.12
N ALA A 217 -22.45 -16.06 -8.84
CA ALA A 217 -23.28 -15.48 -7.78
C ALA A 217 -23.56 -13.99 -8.01
N VAL A 218 -22.54 -13.23 -8.44
CA VAL A 218 -22.68 -11.82 -8.83
C VAL A 218 -23.61 -11.68 -10.05
N PHE A 219 -23.39 -12.46 -11.11
CA PHE A 219 -24.23 -12.39 -12.32
C PHE A 219 -25.70 -12.72 -12.04
N ASN A 220 -25.97 -13.72 -11.19
CA ASN A 220 -27.33 -14.13 -10.83
C ASN A 220 -28.08 -13.09 -9.97
N THR A 221 -27.36 -12.18 -9.31
CA THR A 221 -27.93 -11.17 -8.41
C THR A 221 -27.93 -9.77 -9.02
N ALA A 222 -27.07 -9.50 -10.00
CA ALA A 222 -26.88 -8.19 -10.61
C ALA A 222 -28.18 -7.55 -11.11
N ASP A 223 -28.97 -8.23 -11.94
CA ASP A 223 -30.21 -7.66 -12.48
C ASP A 223 -31.22 -7.29 -11.39
N LYS A 224 -31.31 -8.09 -10.33
CA LYS A 224 -32.19 -7.79 -9.19
C LYS A 224 -31.73 -6.55 -8.44
N ILE A 225 -30.42 -6.42 -8.22
CA ILE A 225 -29.82 -5.28 -7.51
C ILE A 225 -30.00 -4.01 -8.34
N LEU A 226 -29.74 -4.06 -9.65
CA LEU A 226 -29.86 -2.89 -10.53
C LEU A 226 -31.31 -2.40 -10.66
N ASN A 227 -32.29 -3.31 -10.68
CA ASN A 227 -33.71 -2.95 -10.83
C ASN A 227 -34.43 -2.65 -9.49
N SER A 228 -33.83 -2.98 -8.34
CA SER A 228 -34.45 -2.74 -7.03
C SER A 228 -34.32 -1.29 -6.59
N THR A 229 -35.38 -0.72 -6.01
CA THR A 229 -35.39 0.61 -5.38
C THR A 229 -35.05 0.59 -3.89
N VAL A 230 -34.92 -0.60 -3.29
CA VAL A 230 -34.64 -0.80 -1.85
C VAL A 230 -33.46 -1.75 -1.69
N THR A 231 -32.70 -1.62 -0.60
CA THR A 231 -31.65 -2.57 -0.22
C THR A 231 -32.24 -3.97 -0.07
N ILE A 232 -31.71 -4.92 -0.84
CA ILE A 232 -32.15 -6.32 -0.82
C ILE A 232 -31.09 -7.22 -0.18
N PRO A 233 -31.47 -8.34 0.47
CA PRO A 233 -30.50 -9.27 1.06
C PRO A 233 -29.46 -9.81 0.05
N ASP A 234 -29.83 -9.91 -1.24
CA ASP A 234 -28.95 -10.30 -2.34
C ASP A 234 -27.74 -9.36 -2.49
N GLU A 235 -27.84 -8.09 -2.09
CA GLU A 235 -26.75 -7.11 -2.15
C GLU A 235 -25.58 -7.51 -1.25
N ARG A 236 -25.87 -8.07 -0.06
CA ARG A 236 -24.84 -8.59 0.85
C ARG A 236 -24.12 -9.79 0.26
N ALA A 237 -24.86 -10.71 -0.37
CA ALA A 237 -24.27 -11.86 -1.04
C ALA A 237 -23.42 -11.45 -2.25
N CYS A 238 -23.89 -10.48 -3.04
CA CYS A 238 -23.14 -9.92 -4.17
C CYS A 238 -21.84 -9.23 -3.71
N SER A 239 -21.91 -8.37 -2.69
CA SER A 239 -20.73 -7.74 -2.08
C SER A 239 -19.73 -8.79 -1.57
N ALA A 240 -20.19 -9.82 -0.84
CA ALA A 240 -19.32 -10.89 -0.38
C ALA A 240 -18.67 -11.66 -1.55
N ALA A 241 -19.38 -11.88 -2.65
CA ALA A 241 -18.84 -12.57 -3.82
C ALA A 241 -17.75 -11.73 -4.53
N LEU A 242 -17.96 -10.42 -4.66
CA LEU A 242 -16.95 -9.49 -5.18
C LEU A 242 -15.70 -9.48 -4.29
N ARG A 243 -15.88 -9.43 -2.96
CA ARG A 243 -14.80 -9.51 -1.99
C ARG A 243 -14.02 -10.83 -2.06
N LEU A 244 -14.71 -11.95 -2.24
CA LEU A 244 -14.06 -13.25 -2.45
C LEU A 244 -13.23 -13.26 -3.74
N MET A 245 -13.76 -12.72 -4.85
CA MET A 245 -12.98 -12.58 -6.09
C MET A 245 -11.73 -11.71 -5.89
N PHE A 246 -11.87 -10.59 -5.17
CA PHE A 246 -10.74 -9.73 -4.81
C PHE A 246 -9.68 -10.46 -3.97
N GLN A 247 -10.10 -11.19 -2.93
CA GLN A 247 -9.20 -11.97 -2.07
C GLN A 247 -8.47 -13.06 -2.86
N ILE A 248 -9.16 -13.76 -3.77
CA ILE A 248 -8.55 -14.78 -4.63
C ILE A 248 -7.53 -14.14 -5.57
N LEU A 249 -7.81 -12.98 -6.15
CA LEU A 249 -6.84 -12.26 -6.98
C LEU A 249 -5.71 -11.63 -6.16
N SER A 250 -5.88 -11.47 -4.85
CA SER A 250 -4.81 -11.05 -3.92
C SER A 250 -3.95 -12.22 -3.45
N TRP A 251 -4.21 -13.43 -3.93
CA TRP A 251 -3.38 -14.60 -3.66
C TRP A 251 -1.98 -14.45 -4.27
N ASN A 252 -0.97 -14.93 -3.55
CA ASN A 252 0.41 -14.93 -4.04
C ASN A 252 0.63 -16.14 -4.95
N PHE A 253 0.30 -16.01 -6.23
CA PHE A 253 0.46 -17.05 -7.26
C PHE A 253 1.94 -17.40 -7.49
N LYS A 254 2.41 -18.49 -6.87
CA LYS A 254 3.81 -18.95 -6.98
C LYS A 254 3.98 -20.12 -7.94
N HIS A 255 2.93 -20.91 -8.14
CA HIS A 255 3.02 -22.24 -8.73
C HIS A 255 2.50 -22.31 -10.15
N THR A 256 1.94 -21.22 -10.65
CA THR A 256 1.48 -21.05 -12.04
C THR A 256 2.41 -20.23 -12.92
N VAL A 257 3.65 -19.99 -12.48
CA VAL A 257 4.64 -19.20 -13.22
C VAL A 257 5.19 -20.02 -14.39
N GLU A 258 4.57 -19.87 -15.55
CA GLU A 258 5.17 -20.27 -16.82
C GLU A 258 6.35 -19.33 -17.13
N HIS A 259 7.48 -19.87 -17.59
CA HIS A 259 8.65 -19.08 -17.99
C HIS A 259 8.26 -18.13 -19.13
N GLU A 260 8.16 -16.83 -18.83
CA GLU A 260 7.92 -15.80 -19.85
C GLU A 260 9.21 -15.55 -20.63
N SER A 261 9.10 -15.47 -21.96
CA SER A 261 10.19 -14.95 -22.80
C SER A 261 10.36 -13.46 -22.56
N SER A 262 11.40 -13.08 -21.80
CA SER A 262 11.62 -11.72 -21.27
C SER A 262 11.81 -10.63 -22.32
N ASP A 263 12.38 -10.97 -23.47
CA ASP A 263 12.95 -9.95 -24.36
C ASP A 263 11.91 -9.22 -25.24
N ALA A 264 10.71 -9.78 -25.41
CA ALA A 264 9.69 -9.18 -26.26
C ALA A 264 8.84 -8.11 -25.54
N LYS A 265 8.48 -8.31 -24.26
CA LYS A 265 7.57 -7.39 -23.52
C LYS A 265 8.23 -6.07 -23.12
N ILE A 266 9.55 -6.09 -22.85
CA ILE A 266 10.33 -4.90 -22.51
C ILE A 266 10.32 -3.88 -23.66
N ASN A 267 10.36 -4.36 -24.92
CA ASN A 267 10.35 -3.50 -26.10
C ASN A 267 9.05 -2.69 -26.29
N PHE A 268 7.95 -3.09 -25.64
CA PHE A 268 6.66 -2.39 -25.71
C PHE A 268 6.35 -1.58 -24.45
N GLY A 269 7.32 -1.44 -23.54
CA GLY A 269 7.18 -0.62 -22.33
C GLY A 269 6.38 -1.28 -21.20
N LEU A 270 6.22 -2.61 -21.21
CA LEU A 270 5.65 -3.35 -20.09
C LEU A 270 6.77 -3.83 -19.15
N ARG A 271 6.59 -3.62 -17.84
CA ARG A 271 7.54 -4.07 -16.81
C ARG A 271 7.24 -5.52 -16.41
N ILE A 272 8.29 -6.33 -16.31
CA ILE A 272 8.22 -7.74 -15.88
C ILE A 272 8.58 -7.87 -14.40
N ASP A 273 9.51 -7.03 -13.94
CA ASP A 273 10.05 -7.02 -12.59
C ASP A 273 9.04 -6.49 -11.57
N THR A 274 9.03 -7.13 -10.41
CA THR A 274 8.08 -6.82 -9.34
C THR A 274 8.61 -5.63 -8.57
N ILE A 275 8.08 -4.43 -8.85
CA ILE A 275 8.27 -3.30 -7.94
C ILE A 275 7.57 -3.67 -6.63
N ASN A 276 8.33 -3.63 -5.54
CA ASN A 276 7.88 -4.14 -4.26
C ASN A 276 7.00 -3.10 -3.54
N LEU A 277 5.71 -3.05 -3.87
CA LEU A 277 4.73 -2.15 -3.26
C LEU A 277 4.23 -2.63 -1.88
N LYS A 278 5.11 -3.24 -1.07
CA LYS A 278 4.75 -3.79 0.26
C LYS A 278 4.05 -2.77 1.17
N LYS A 279 4.39 -1.47 1.03
CA LYS A 279 3.81 -0.37 1.81
C LYS A 279 2.28 -0.26 1.67
N PHE A 280 1.71 -0.69 0.54
CA PHE A 280 0.28 -0.50 0.23
C PHE A 280 -0.51 -1.80 0.17
N GLU A 281 0.02 -2.91 0.71
CA GLU A 281 -0.60 -4.25 0.72
C GLU A 281 -1.09 -4.73 -0.67
N ARG A 282 -0.48 -4.23 -1.75
CA ARG A 282 -0.87 -4.52 -3.12
C ARG A 282 0.27 -5.20 -3.84
N SER A 283 0.07 -6.48 -4.16
CA SER A 283 1.01 -7.27 -4.94
C SER A 283 0.54 -7.39 -6.38
N LEU A 284 1.49 -7.42 -7.32
CA LEU A 284 1.21 -7.80 -8.70
C LEU A 284 0.52 -9.18 -8.74
N VAL A 285 -0.50 -9.30 -9.57
CA VAL A 285 -1.32 -10.52 -9.70
C VAL A 285 -0.86 -11.27 -10.93
N LYS A 286 -0.21 -12.41 -10.74
CA LYS A 286 0.39 -13.21 -11.82
C LYS A 286 -0.23 -14.62 -11.93
N PRO A 287 -1.52 -14.74 -12.27
CA PRO A 287 -2.16 -16.03 -12.43
C PRO A 287 -1.70 -16.70 -13.73
N GLY A 288 -1.75 -18.03 -13.77
CA GLY A 288 -1.34 -18.82 -14.94
C GLY A 288 -2.24 -18.66 -16.17
N SER A 289 -1.78 -19.17 -17.31
CA SER A 289 -2.53 -19.19 -18.59
C SER A 289 -3.94 -19.81 -18.49
N MET A 290 -4.16 -20.73 -17.55
CA MET A 290 -5.48 -21.33 -17.27
C MET A 290 -6.55 -20.31 -16.85
N TRP A 291 -6.16 -19.15 -16.33
CA TRP A 291 -7.07 -18.07 -15.92
C TRP A 291 -7.47 -17.15 -17.06
N ARG A 292 -6.79 -17.22 -18.22
CA ARG A 292 -6.99 -16.34 -19.38
C ARG A 292 -8.43 -16.31 -19.86
N GLU A 293 -9.06 -17.48 -19.95
CA GLU A 293 -10.45 -17.61 -20.39
C GLU A 293 -11.40 -16.78 -19.51
N ILE A 294 -11.19 -16.82 -18.19
CA ILE A 294 -12.05 -16.15 -17.21
C ILE A 294 -11.73 -14.67 -17.09
N LEU A 295 -10.45 -14.30 -16.98
CA LEU A 295 -10.06 -12.93 -16.66
C LEU A 295 -9.91 -12.04 -17.89
N ILE A 296 -9.61 -12.61 -19.05
CA ILE A 296 -9.33 -11.85 -20.28
C ILE A 296 -10.39 -12.12 -21.35
N SER A 297 -10.59 -13.38 -21.74
CA SER A 297 -11.41 -13.73 -22.90
C SER A 297 -12.93 -13.62 -22.67
N SER A 298 -13.40 -13.77 -21.44
CA SER A 298 -14.83 -13.74 -21.10
C SER A 298 -15.49 -12.36 -21.16
N GLY A 299 -14.71 -11.28 -21.26
CA GLY A 299 -15.19 -9.91 -21.10
C GLY A 299 -15.54 -9.53 -19.64
N HIS A 300 -15.11 -10.33 -18.66
CA HIS A 300 -15.40 -10.08 -17.25
C HIS A 300 -14.94 -8.70 -16.74
N PRO A 301 -13.74 -8.19 -17.04
CA PRO A 301 -13.35 -6.83 -16.63
C PRO A 301 -14.33 -5.78 -17.14
N THR A 302 -14.70 -5.84 -18.43
CA THR A 302 -15.71 -4.94 -19.03
C THR A 302 -17.04 -5.02 -18.29
N TRP A 303 -17.48 -6.23 -17.93
CA TRP A 303 -18.73 -6.42 -17.20
C TRP A 303 -18.68 -5.76 -15.81
N VAL A 304 -17.60 -5.96 -15.05
CA VAL A 304 -17.46 -5.39 -13.69
C VAL A 304 -17.45 -3.86 -13.75
N LEU A 305 -16.75 -3.28 -14.72
CA LEU A 305 -16.72 -1.84 -14.94
C LEU A 305 -18.11 -1.28 -15.28
N ASN A 306 -18.84 -1.96 -16.18
CA ASN A 306 -20.21 -1.56 -16.52
C ASN A 306 -21.16 -1.69 -15.33
N PHE A 307 -21.05 -2.78 -14.57
CA PHE A 307 -21.84 -3.00 -13.36
C PHE A 307 -21.62 -1.89 -12.34
N TYR A 308 -20.36 -1.53 -12.05
CA TYR A 308 -20.04 -0.41 -11.17
C TYR A 308 -20.57 0.92 -11.70
N THR A 309 -20.40 1.18 -13.00
CA THR A 309 -20.89 2.42 -13.64
C THR A 309 -22.41 2.55 -13.53
N THR A 310 -23.16 1.47 -13.74
CA THR A 310 -24.61 1.47 -13.58
C THR A 310 -25.02 1.66 -12.12
N LEU A 311 -24.32 1.04 -11.15
CA LEU A 311 -24.55 1.29 -9.73
C LEU A 311 -24.30 2.76 -9.37
N ARG A 312 -23.19 3.33 -9.83
CA ARG A 312 -22.84 4.74 -9.63
C ARG A 312 -23.92 5.69 -10.13
N GLN A 313 -24.47 5.41 -11.31
CA GLN A 313 -25.59 6.20 -11.87
C GLN A 313 -26.87 6.04 -11.05
N LYS A 314 -27.17 4.82 -10.58
CA LYS A 314 -28.34 4.53 -9.74
C LYS A 314 -28.32 5.31 -8.42
N TYR A 315 -27.15 5.41 -7.78
CA TYR A 315 -26.97 6.06 -6.47
C TYR A 315 -26.40 7.48 -6.57
N SER A 316 -26.53 8.15 -7.72
CA SER A 316 -25.90 9.47 -7.95
C SER A 316 -26.33 10.58 -6.98
N TYR A 317 -27.47 10.41 -6.28
CA TYR A 317 -28.00 11.38 -5.31
C TYR A 317 -27.57 11.09 -3.87
N ASP A 318 -27.03 9.91 -3.58
CA ASP A 318 -26.56 9.52 -2.27
C ASP A 318 -25.07 9.82 -2.17
N THR A 319 -24.68 10.82 -1.39
CA THR A 319 -23.27 11.25 -1.30
C THR A 319 -22.36 10.24 -0.60
N LEU A 320 -22.92 9.25 0.08
CA LEU A 320 -22.20 8.22 0.84
C LEU A 320 -22.24 6.85 0.17
N TRP A 321 -22.87 6.73 -1.01
CA TRP A 321 -23.00 5.45 -1.72
C TRP A 321 -21.64 4.80 -2.02
N GLY A 322 -20.61 5.63 -2.20
CA GLY A 322 -19.22 5.22 -2.43
C GLY A 322 -18.71 4.28 -1.34
N ASP A 323 -19.20 4.40 -0.12
CA ASP A 323 -18.77 3.61 1.04
C ASP A 323 -19.69 2.42 1.33
N SER A 324 -20.70 2.19 0.47
CA SER A 324 -21.52 0.98 0.56
C SER A 324 -20.66 -0.27 0.34
N PRO A 325 -20.94 -1.40 1.04
CA PRO A 325 -20.15 -2.62 0.92
C PRO A 325 -19.99 -3.12 -0.52
N ILE A 326 -21.04 -2.98 -1.35
CA ILE A 326 -21.00 -3.38 -2.76
C ILE A 326 -20.10 -2.46 -3.59
N ALA A 327 -20.14 -1.15 -3.36
CA ALA A 327 -19.30 -0.19 -4.07
C ALA A 327 -17.82 -0.42 -3.73
N VAL A 328 -17.50 -0.54 -2.44
CA VAL A 328 -16.15 -0.85 -1.95
C VAL A 328 -15.63 -2.17 -2.54
N SER A 329 -16.43 -3.24 -2.47
CA SER A 329 -16.02 -4.56 -2.99
C SER A 329 -15.81 -4.54 -4.51
N CYS A 330 -16.64 -3.81 -5.25
CA CYS A 330 -16.46 -3.61 -6.69
C CYS A 330 -15.17 -2.86 -7.01
N ARG A 331 -14.92 -1.72 -6.34
CA ARG A 331 -13.71 -0.91 -6.61
C ARG A 331 -12.45 -1.67 -6.24
N GLN A 332 -12.40 -2.34 -5.10
CA GLN A 332 -11.27 -3.20 -4.72
C GLN A 332 -10.96 -4.24 -5.80
N LEU A 333 -11.98 -4.90 -6.36
CA LEU A 333 -11.81 -5.84 -7.47
C LEU A 333 -11.27 -5.16 -8.73
N ILE A 334 -11.84 -4.01 -9.13
CA ILE A 334 -11.39 -3.23 -10.31
C ILE A 334 -9.93 -2.81 -10.17
N VAL A 335 -9.57 -2.32 -8.98
CA VAL A 335 -8.23 -1.87 -8.66
C VAL A 335 -7.25 -3.04 -8.65
N GLN A 336 -7.65 -4.22 -8.15
CA GLN A 336 -6.84 -5.43 -8.23
C GLN A 336 -6.63 -5.89 -9.69
N LEU A 337 -7.65 -5.77 -10.54
CA LEU A 337 -7.53 -6.05 -11.98
C LEU A 337 -6.54 -5.12 -12.69
N CYS A 338 -6.24 -3.92 -12.15
CA CYS A 338 -5.19 -3.03 -12.67
C CYS A 338 -3.79 -3.63 -12.50
N SER A 339 -3.59 -4.52 -11.52
CA SER A 339 -2.30 -5.14 -11.19
C SER A 339 -2.08 -6.50 -11.86
N LEU A 340 -2.99 -6.91 -12.75
CA LEU A 340 -2.92 -8.17 -13.48
C LEU A 340 -1.74 -8.17 -14.45
N ALA A 341 -0.92 -9.21 -14.37
CA ALA A 341 0.29 -9.40 -15.19
C ALA A 341 0.59 -10.88 -15.38
N GLY A 342 1.66 -11.18 -16.11
CA GLY A 342 2.14 -12.55 -16.29
C GLY A 342 1.45 -13.33 -17.42
N SER A 343 1.55 -14.66 -17.34
CA SER A 343 1.17 -15.61 -18.41
C SER A 343 -0.35 -15.71 -18.65
N VAL A 344 -1.17 -15.05 -17.81
CA VAL A 344 -2.61 -14.87 -18.06
C VAL A 344 -2.86 -14.17 -19.39
N PHE A 345 -2.01 -13.22 -19.80
CA PHE A 345 -2.09 -12.60 -21.11
C PHE A 345 -1.50 -13.51 -22.19
N PRO A 346 -2.07 -13.51 -23.42
CA PRO A 346 -1.46 -14.21 -24.55
C PRO A 346 -0.07 -13.63 -24.88
N ASN A 347 0.76 -14.44 -25.55
CA ASN A 347 2.05 -13.99 -26.07
C ASN A 347 1.86 -13.20 -27.38
N ASP A 348 1.18 -12.04 -27.29
CA ASP A 348 0.83 -11.17 -28.41
C ASP A 348 1.59 -9.83 -28.37
N ASN A 349 2.86 -9.88 -27.95
CA ASN A 349 3.70 -8.70 -27.75
C ASN A 349 3.14 -7.67 -26.75
N GLY A 350 2.20 -8.07 -25.89
CA GLY A 350 1.62 -7.19 -24.86
C GLY A 350 0.36 -6.45 -25.30
N ASP A 351 -0.11 -6.63 -26.53
CA ASP A 351 -1.30 -5.96 -27.06
C ASP A 351 -2.55 -6.19 -26.19
N ALA A 352 -2.78 -7.44 -25.74
CA ALA A 352 -3.90 -7.75 -24.87
C ALA A 352 -3.78 -7.07 -23.50
N GLN A 353 -2.57 -7.00 -22.94
CA GLN A 353 -2.33 -6.33 -21.66
C GLN A 353 -2.53 -4.82 -21.79
N ILE A 354 -2.03 -4.21 -22.85
CA ILE A 354 -2.25 -2.78 -23.17
C ILE A 354 -3.74 -2.47 -23.29
N LYS A 355 -4.50 -3.28 -24.04
CA LYS A 355 -5.96 -3.11 -24.18
C LYS A 355 -6.69 -3.24 -22.84
N HIS A 356 -6.27 -4.19 -22.00
CA HIS A 356 -6.82 -4.37 -20.66
C HIS A 356 -6.57 -3.16 -19.76
N LEU A 357 -5.33 -2.64 -19.75
CA LEU A 357 -4.98 -1.43 -18.98
C LEU A 357 -5.74 -0.20 -19.49
N MET A 358 -5.86 -0.01 -20.81
CA MET A 358 -6.64 1.08 -21.40
C MET A 358 -8.12 1.03 -20.99
N LEU A 359 -8.72 -0.17 -21.03
CA LEU A 359 -10.12 -0.36 -20.66
C LEU A 359 -10.37 0.06 -19.20
N ILE A 360 -9.54 -0.41 -18.27
CA ILE A 360 -9.72 -0.09 -16.85
C ILE A 360 -9.38 1.38 -16.58
N LEU A 361 -8.29 1.90 -17.15
CA LEU A 361 -7.92 3.30 -16.99
C LEU A 361 -9.04 4.25 -17.45
N SER A 362 -9.73 3.92 -18.55
CA SER A 362 -10.86 4.71 -19.06
C SER A 362 -12.00 4.86 -18.04
N ALA A 363 -12.22 3.85 -17.20
CA ALA A 363 -13.24 3.87 -16.15
C ALA A 363 -12.75 4.52 -14.86
N VAL A 364 -11.54 4.16 -14.41
CA VAL A 364 -10.91 4.68 -13.19
C VAL A 364 -10.70 6.19 -13.26
N VAL A 365 -10.35 6.72 -14.43
CA VAL A 365 -10.15 8.16 -14.63
C VAL A 365 -11.39 8.98 -14.23
N LEU A 366 -12.60 8.42 -14.33
CA LEU A 366 -13.84 9.08 -13.89
C LEU A 366 -13.97 9.23 -12.37
N TRP A 367 -13.13 8.55 -11.59
CA TRP A 367 -13.09 8.62 -10.12
C TRP A 367 -12.16 9.72 -9.61
N ILE A 368 -11.30 10.24 -10.48
CA ILE A 368 -10.21 11.17 -10.13
C ILE A 368 -10.23 12.45 -10.97
N GLU A 369 -11.09 12.54 -12.00
CA GLU A 369 -11.24 13.73 -12.84
C GLU A 369 -12.64 14.37 -12.79
N PRO A 370 -12.74 15.72 -12.77
CA PRO A 370 -11.65 16.69 -12.59
C PRO A 370 -11.23 16.81 -11.10
N PRO A 371 -9.91 16.85 -10.77
CA PRO A 371 -9.43 16.74 -9.38
C PRO A 371 -9.95 17.83 -8.43
N ASP A 372 -10.02 19.08 -8.90
CA ASP A 372 -10.47 20.23 -8.12
C ASP A 372 -11.94 20.12 -7.71
N VAL A 373 -12.79 19.59 -8.59
CA VAL A 373 -14.22 19.37 -8.31
C VAL A 373 -14.40 18.21 -7.33
N ILE A 374 -13.68 17.11 -7.51
CA ILE A 374 -13.78 15.93 -6.64
C ILE A 374 -13.32 16.29 -5.23
N THR A 375 -12.17 16.93 -5.10
CA THR A 375 -11.65 17.33 -3.78
C THR A 375 -12.51 18.41 -3.12
N ALA A 376 -13.14 19.30 -3.89
CA ALA A 376 -14.16 20.20 -3.35
C ALA A 376 -15.39 19.43 -2.83
N SER A 377 -15.82 18.37 -3.52
CA SER A 377 -16.89 17.49 -3.05
C SER A 377 -16.52 16.78 -1.75
N ILE A 378 -15.30 16.24 -1.64
CA ILE A 378 -14.81 15.57 -0.42
C ILE A 378 -14.80 16.56 0.75
N ARG A 379 -14.26 17.77 0.55
CA ARG A 379 -14.28 18.85 1.56
C ARG A 379 -15.68 19.24 2.02
N ASN A 380 -16.69 19.02 1.18
CA ASN A 380 -18.11 19.27 1.50
C ASN A 380 -18.82 18.04 2.09
N GLY A 381 -18.09 17.02 2.56
CA GLY A 381 -18.63 15.82 3.21
C GLY A 381 -19.01 14.69 2.23
N GLY A 382 -18.50 14.73 0.99
CA GLY A 382 -18.57 13.60 0.07
C GLY A 382 -17.53 12.53 0.40
N SER A 383 -17.80 11.30 -0.03
CA SER A 383 -16.87 10.17 0.15
C SER A 383 -15.55 10.34 -0.62
N GLU A 384 -14.44 10.13 0.07
CA GLU A 384 -13.07 10.11 -0.47
C GLU A 384 -12.68 8.78 -1.14
N SER A 385 -13.46 7.72 -0.94
CA SER A 385 -13.03 6.36 -1.25
C SER A 385 -12.79 6.12 -2.75
N GLU A 386 -13.61 6.71 -3.64
CA GLU A 386 -13.38 6.65 -5.10
C GLU A 386 -12.04 7.30 -5.48
N PHE A 387 -11.70 8.42 -4.85
CA PHE A 387 -10.48 9.18 -5.14
C PHE A 387 -9.23 8.39 -4.71
N ILE A 388 -9.24 7.83 -3.49
CA ILE A 388 -8.14 7.02 -2.97
C ILE A 388 -7.96 5.76 -3.81
N ASP A 389 -9.05 5.03 -4.11
CA ASP A 389 -9.01 3.84 -4.98
C ASP A 389 -8.49 4.16 -6.40
N GLY A 390 -8.83 5.34 -6.91
CA GLY A 390 -8.33 5.84 -8.19
C GLY A 390 -6.81 6.10 -8.19
N CYS A 391 -6.28 6.77 -7.15
CA CYS A 391 -4.83 6.97 -6.99
C CYS A 391 -4.09 5.64 -6.96
N HIS A 392 -4.68 4.68 -6.26
CA HIS A 392 -4.20 3.32 -6.11
C HIS A 392 -4.20 2.52 -7.43
N ALA A 393 -5.20 2.71 -8.29
CA ALA A 393 -5.21 2.14 -9.63
C ALA A 393 -4.13 2.74 -10.52
N LEU A 394 -3.86 4.06 -10.42
CA LEU A 394 -2.74 4.70 -11.13
C LEU A 394 -1.39 4.11 -10.71
N LEU A 395 -1.18 3.88 -9.41
CA LEU A 395 0.04 3.24 -8.88
C LEU A 395 0.23 1.81 -9.44
N SER A 396 -0.85 1.01 -9.48
CA SER A 396 -0.82 -0.33 -10.07
C SER A 396 -0.45 -0.31 -11.55
N ILE A 397 -1.02 0.62 -12.33
CA ILE A 397 -0.71 0.77 -13.76
C ILE A 397 0.73 1.25 -13.97
N ALA A 398 1.19 2.23 -13.18
CA ALA A 398 2.56 2.73 -13.22
C ALA A 398 3.58 1.61 -12.93
N SER A 399 3.25 0.68 -12.05
CA SER A 399 4.14 -0.43 -11.70
C SER A 399 4.27 -1.49 -12.79
N LEU A 400 3.34 -1.52 -13.74
CA LEU A 400 3.33 -2.46 -14.88
C LEU A 400 3.82 -1.85 -16.19
N THR A 401 4.04 -0.54 -16.23
CA THR A 401 4.30 0.20 -17.47
C THR A 401 5.53 1.10 -17.31
N THR A 402 6.20 1.40 -18.42
CA THR A 402 7.16 2.51 -18.47
C THR A 402 6.40 3.83 -18.46
N GLY A 403 7.07 4.91 -18.05
CA GLY A 403 6.47 6.25 -18.09
C GLY A 403 5.93 6.63 -19.47
N SER A 404 6.62 6.25 -20.54
CA SER A 404 6.20 6.52 -21.92
C SER A 404 4.98 5.72 -22.35
N LEU A 405 4.88 4.44 -21.98
CA LEU A 405 3.69 3.65 -22.28
C LEU A 405 2.49 4.21 -21.52
N PHE A 406 2.61 4.48 -20.22
CA PHE A 406 1.51 5.04 -19.44
C PHE A 406 1.03 6.38 -20.02
N ASP A 407 1.95 7.26 -20.37
CA ASP A 407 1.64 8.54 -21.00
C ASP A 407 0.83 8.37 -22.30
N ASN A 408 1.19 7.39 -23.13
CA ASN A 408 0.43 7.05 -24.34
C ASN A 408 -0.95 6.47 -24.02
N LEU A 409 -1.08 5.62 -22.99
CA LEU A 409 -2.39 5.10 -22.56
C LEU A 409 -3.32 6.24 -22.17
N LEU A 410 -2.85 7.19 -21.36
CA LEU A 410 -3.68 8.32 -20.94
C LEU A 410 -4.00 9.26 -22.10
N LYS A 411 -3.03 9.57 -22.96
CA LYS A 411 -3.24 10.42 -24.15
C LYS A 411 -4.23 9.82 -25.16
N SER A 412 -4.42 8.50 -25.14
CA SER A 412 -5.42 7.84 -25.99
C SER A 412 -6.87 8.09 -25.52
N ILE A 413 -7.06 8.46 -24.25
CA ILE A 413 -8.38 8.68 -23.63
C ILE A 413 -8.63 10.13 -23.20
N ARG A 414 -7.57 10.93 -23.06
CA ARG A 414 -7.58 12.32 -22.60
C ARG A 414 -6.60 13.19 -23.41
N PRO A 415 -6.81 14.51 -23.47
CA PRO A 415 -5.95 15.41 -24.25
C PRO A 415 -4.60 15.75 -23.57
N TYR A 416 -4.29 15.15 -22.42
CA TYR A 416 -3.09 15.41 -21.63
C TYR A 416 -2.38 14.12 -21.22
N GLY A 417 -1.11 14.26 -20.84
CA GLY A 417 -0.24 13.17 -20.42
C GLY A 417 -0.37 12.78 -18.95
N THR A 418 0.23 11.64 -18.60
CA THR A 418 0.19 11.06 -17.24
C THR A 418 0.74 12.02 -16.19
N VAL A 419 1.83 12.70 -16.52
CA VAL A 419 2.49 13.67 -15.64
C VAL A 419 1.59 14.86 -15.32
N ASN A 420 0.79 15.33 -16.28
CA ASN A 420 -0.16 16.43 -16.06
C ASN A 420 -1.28 16.02 -15.10
N LEU A 421 -1.83 14.81 -15.26
CA LEU A 421 -2.86 14.29 -14.36
C LEU A 421 -2.30 14.11 -12.94
N LEU A 422 -1.15 13.45 -12.80
CA LEU A 422 -0.48 13.27 -11.51
C LEU A 422 -0.15 14.62 -10.86
N SER A 423 0.29 15.60 -11.64
CA SER A 423 0.53 16.96 -11.16
C SER A 423 -0.73 17.59 -10.56
N ALA A 424 -1.87 17.46 -11.23
CA ALA A 424 -3.14 18.01 -10.74
C ALA A 424 -3.63 17.30 -9.47
N LEU A 425 -3.57 15.97 -9.44
CA LEU A 425 -3.98 15.17 -8.27
C LEU A 425 -3.09 15.44 -7.05
N THR A 426 -1.77 15.42 -7.24
CA THR A 426 -0.80 15.67 -6.16
C THR A 426 -0.97 17.09 -5.64
N SER A 427 -1.31 18.05 -6.50
CA SER A 427 -1.58 19.43 -6.07
C SER A 427 -2.75 19.52 -5.11
N GLU A 428 -3.86 18.83 -5.39
CA GLU A 428 -5.03 18.84 -4.51
C GLU A 428 -4.79 18.06 -3.21
N ALA A 429 -4.05 16.96 -3.26
CA ALA A 429 -3.65 16.20 -2.07
C ALA A 429 -2.78 17.06 -1.12
N VAL A 430 -1.75 17.74 -1.65
CA VAL A 430 -0.89 18.66 -0.88
C VAL A 430 -1.69 19.81 -0.26
N LYS A 431 -2.60 20.43 -1.03
CA LYS A 431 -3.49 21.46 -0.49
C LYS A 431 -4.37 20.94 0.64
N SER A 432 -4.86 19.70 0.55
CA SER A 432 -5.65 19.10 1.63
C SER A 432 -4.81 18.88 2.88
N VAL A 433 -3.60 18.32 2.74
CA VAL A 433 -2.69 18.08 3.88
C VAL A 433 -2.35 19.38 4.61
N LEU A 434 -2.08 20.45 3.87
CA LEU A 434 -1.64 21.72 4.45
C LEU A 434 -2.78 22.62 4.96
N ASN A 435 -4.01 22.44 4.47
CA ASN A 435 -5.17 23.20 4.93
C ASN A 435 -5.87 22.55 6.14
N ASN A 436 -5.66 21.25 6.39
CA ASN A 436 -6.29 20.53 7.49
C ASN A 436 -5.51 20.78 8.80
N GLN A 437 -6.15 21.45 9.76
CA GLN A 437 -5.60 21.77 11.09
C GLN A 437 -5.88 20.67 12.14
N SER A 438 -6.46 19.54 11.75
CA SER A 438 -6.80 18.44 12.66
C SER A 438 -5.70 17.37 12.68
N GLU A 439 -5.37 16.86 13.86
CA GLU A 439 -4.41 15.76 14.08
C GLU A 439 -4.87 14.38 13.55
N GLU A 440 -6.10 14.25 13.03
CA GLU A 440 -6.60 13.00 12.47
C GLU A 440 -6.00 12.71 11.08
N GLU A 441 -5.70 11.43 10.81
CA GLU A 441 -5.32 10.97 9.47
C GLU A 441 -6.40 11.37 8.46
N THR A 442 -6.03 12.24 7.51
CA THR A 442 -6.95 12.74 6.50
C THR A 442 -6.72 12.04 5.17
N TRP A 443 -7.76 11.93 4.34
CA TRP A 443 -7.68 11.42 2.96
C TRP A 443 -6.55 12.05 2.13
N GLY A 444 -6.17 13.29 2.45
CA GLY A 444 -5.07 14.01 1.83
C GLY A 444 -3.72 13.34 2.08
N ILE A 445 -3.48 12.82 3.27
CA ILE A 445 -2.22 12.12 3.63
C ILE A 445 -2.13 10.81 2.86
N ASP A 446 -3.18 9.99 2.91
CA ASP A 446 -3.21 8.69 2.24
C ASP A 446 -3.04 8.82 0.73
N SER A 447 -3.79 9.74 0.11
CA SER A 447 -3.69 9.99 -1.33
C SER A 447 -2.33 10.56 -1.72
N LEU A 448 -1.73 11.44 -0.90
CA LEU A 448 -0.40 11.99 -1.16
C LEU A 448 0.67 10.90 -1.11
N ASP A 449 0.64 10.01 -0.12
CA ASP A 449 1.60 8.90 0.00
C ASP A 449 1.52 7.97 -1.23
N ILE A 450 0.31 7.64 -1.70
CA ILE A 450 0.11 6.82 -2.90
C ILE A 450 0.59 7.53 -4.17
N LEU A 451 0.28 8.82 -4.31
CA LEU A 451 0.64 9.61 -5.49
C LEU A 451 2.16 9.82 -5.56
N LEU A 452 2.83 10.09 -4.44
CA LEU A 452 4.28 10.24 -4.38
C LEU A 452 5.00 8.92 -4.67
N GLU A 453 4.46 7.78 -4.22
CA GLU A 453 4.96 6.47 -4.67
C GLU A 453 4.77 6.29 -6.18
N THR A 454 3.65 6.76 -6.73
CA THR A 454 3.42 6.70 -8.19
C THR A 454 4.47 7.53 -8.95
N TRP A 455 4.83 8.72 -8.44
CA TRP A 455 5.94 9.51 -8.96
C TRP A 455 7.28 8.78 -8.85
N ASN A 456 7.56 8.13 -7.72
CA ASN A 456 8.77 7.34 -7.50
C ASN A 456 8.92 6.23 -8.56
N VAL A 457 7.85 5.47 -8.79
CA VAL A 457 7.82 4.37 -9.77
C VAL A 457 8.07 4.85 -11.20
N LEU A 458 7.51 6.01 -11.57
CA LEU A 458 7.61 6.56 -12.92
C LEU A 458 8.94 7.26 -13.18
N LEU A 459 9.48 7.98 -12.19
CA LEU A 459 10.72 8.74 -12.32
C LEU A 459 11.97 7.93 -11.94
N GLY A 460 11.84 6.91 -11.10
CA GLY A 460 12.94 6.04 -10.65
C GLY A 460 13.29 4.91 -11.64
N ASP A 461 12.77 4.94 -12.87
CA ASP A 461 13.11 3.95 -13.90
C ASP A 461 14.56 4.10 -14.36
N VAL A 462 15.34 3.02 -14.35
CA VAL A 462 16.73 2.99 -14.84
C VAL A 462 16.79 3.27 -16.35
N ASP A 463 15.68 3.05 -17.08
CA ASP A 463 15.55 3.39 -18.51
C ASP A 463 15.07 4.84 -18.77
N ALA A 464 14.95 5.70 -17.74
CA ALA A 464 14.60 7.12 -17.90
C ALA A 464 15.53 7.87 -18.87
N ASP A 465 16.78 7.42 -18.99
CA ASP A 465 17.79 7.94 -19.93
C ASP A 465 17.40 7.76 -21.40
N LYS A 466 16.58 6.76 -21.73
CA LYS A 466 16.16 6.46 -23.11
C LYS A 466 14.90 7.22 -23.51
N ASN A 467 14.04 7.58 -22.55
CA ASN A 467 12.77 8.26 -22.77
C ASN A 467 12.58 9.40 -21.77
N PRO A 468 13.21 10.56 -22.00
CA PRO A 468 13.08 11.71 -21.10
C PRO A 468 11.61 12.15 -21.01
N ILE A 469 11.26 12.73 -19.86
CA ILE A 469 9.94 13.31 -19.63
C ILE A 469 9.61 14.30 -20.77
N SER A 470 8.36 14.29 -21.24
CA SER A 470 7.94 15.24 -22.27
C SER A 470 8.09 16.69 -21.78
N THR A 471 8.25 17.65 -22.69
CA THR A 471 8.35 19.08 -22.34
C THR A 471 7.16 19.55 -21.52
N ASP A 472 5.95 19.09 -21.87
CA ASP A 472 4.72 19.43 -21.15
C ASP A 472 4.69 18.78 -19.76
N GLY A 473 5.22 17.55 -19.65
CA GLY A 473 5.42 16.88 -18.37
C GLY A 473 6.42 17.62 -17.48
N ALA A 474 7.56 18.07 -18.01
CA ALA A 474 8.51 18.88 -17.28
C ALA A 474 7.87 20.20 -16.77
N LEU A 475 7.10 20.88 -17.63
CA LEU A 475 6.38 22.09 -17.20
C LEU A 475 5.38 21.79 -16.06
N ALA A 476 4.66 20.67 -16.13
CA ALA A 476 3.75 20.23 -15.09
C ALA A 476 4.49 19.91 -13.77
N SER A 477 5.55 19.11 -13.82
CA SER A 477 6.40 18.80 -12.65
C SER A 477 6.99 20.06 -12.03
N SER A 478 7.47 21.00 -12.85
CA SER A 478 7.95 22.30 -12.37
C SER A 478 6.86 23.11 -11.69
N SER A 479 5.66 23.15 -12.25
CA SER A 479 4.52 23.87 -11.68
C SER A 479 4.08 23.25 -10.35
N LEU A 480 4.00 21.91 -10.29
CA LEU A 480 3.70 21.18 -9.06
C LEU A 480 4.74 21.49 -7.98
N PHE A 481 6.03 21.35 -8.28
CA PHE A 481 7.08 21.58 -7.30
C PHE A 481 7.07 23.00 -6.75
N LYS A 482 6.84 24.01 -7.62
CA LYS A 482 6.68 25.40 -7.18
C LYS A 482 5.51 25.56 -6.21
N MET A 483 4.36 24.99 -6.53
CA MET A 483 3.18 25.02 -5.67
C MET A 483 3.42 24.31 -4.33
N ILE A 484 4.10 23.16 -4.33
CA ILE A 484 4.51 22.44 -3.11
C ILE A 484 5.36 23.36 -2.23
N VAL A 485 6.44 23.92 -2.78
CA VAL A 485 7.35 24.80 -2.04
C VAL A 485 6.63 26.02 -1.49
N GLU A 486 5.82 26.71 -2.31
CA GLU A 486 5.06 27.88 -1.87
C GLU A 486 4.06 27.56 -0.77
N SER A 487 3.38 26.41 -0.87
CA SER A 487 2.39 25.99 0.13
C SER A 487 3.05 25.61 1.45
N HIS A 488 4.17 24.91 1.42
CA HIS A 488 4.93 24.58 2.63
C HIS A 488 5.60 25.80 3.25
N LEU A 489 6.11 26.74 2.45
CA LEU A 489 6.64 28.00 2.96
C LEU A 489 5.56 28.82 3.68
N LYS A 490 4.35 28.84 3.11
CA LYS A 490 3.20 29.47 3.77
C LYS A 490 2.86 28.76 5.08
N ALA A 491 2.77 27.42 5.06
CA ALA A 491 2.48 26.65 6.27
C ALA A 491 3.53 26.87 7.36
N ALA A 492 4.82 26.88 7.01
CA ALA A 492 5.92 27.16 7.94
C ALA A 492 5.85 28.58 8.53
N ALA A 493 5.44 29.58 7.73
CA ALA A 493 5.26 30.94 8.21
C ALA A 493 4.03 31.11 9.11
N ASP A 494 2.95 30.37 8.82
CA ASP A 494 1.69 30.37 9.60
C ASP A 494 1.89 29.67 10.96
N SER A 495 2.62 28.54 10.99
CA SER A 495 2.91 27.77 12.21
C SER A 495 4.12 28.28 13.00
N ALA A 496 4.75 29.37 12.59
CA ALA A 496 6.04 29.81 13.15
C ALA A 496 6.00 30.18 14.64
N PHE A 497 4.80 30.40 15.18
CA PHE A 497 4.56 30.80 16.56
C PHE A 497 3.76 29.74 17.34
N GLU A 498 3.56 28.55 16.77
CA GLU A 498 2.86 27.45 17.42
C GLU A 498 3.84 26.60 18.22
N ASP A 499 3.74 26.63 19.55
CA ASP A 499 4.50 25.75 20.44
C ASP A 499 3.77 24.40 20.56
N THR A 500 4.27 23.37 19.88
CA THR A 500 3.78 21.99 20.02
C THR A 500 4.78 21.19 20.86
N ASP A 501 4.42 20.93 22.11
CA ASP A 501 5.32 20.46 23.19
C ASP A 501 5.48 18.92 23.25
N ASP A 502 5.12 18.19 22.19
CA ASP A 502 5.09 16.72 22.18
C ASP A 502 6.35 16.10 21.54
N THR A 503 7.33 15.82 22.40
CA THR A 503 8.65 15.24 22.04
C THR A 503 8.60 13.81 21.50
N GLU A 504 7.63 12.97 21.90
CA GLU A 504 7.54 11.58 21.44
C GLU A 504 6.96 11.45 20.00
N TYR A 505 6.24 12.48 19.54
CA TYR A 505 5.74 12.61 18.16
C TYR A 505 6.84 13.09 17.17
N PHE A 506 7.97 13.58 17.68
CA PHE A 506 9.01 14.23 16.89
C PHE A 506 9.83 13.27 16.01
N HIS A 507 10.27 12.11 16.52
CA HIS A 507 11.13 11.21 15.73
C HIS A 507 10.40 10.49 14.57
N VAL A 508 9.15 10.07 14.79
CA VAL A 508 8.31 9.43 13.76
C VAL A 508 7.94 10.44 12.68
N SER A 509 7.66 11.69 13.06
CA SER A 509 7.38 12.77 12.10
C SER A 509 8.60 13.20 11.29
N VAL A 510 9.81 13.17 11.85
CA VAL A 510 11.06 13.48 11.11
C VAL A 510 11.34 12.44 10.03
N SER A 511 11.25 11.14 10.35
CA SER A 511 11.53 10.07 9.37
C SER A 511 10.50 10.08 8.22
N LYS A 512 9.21 10.26 8.54
CA LYS A 512 8.15 10.38 7.52
C LYS A 512 8.36 11.61 6.63
N ARG A 513 8.78 12.73 7.22
CA ARG A 513 9.10 13.95 6.47
C ARG A 513 10.31 13.77 5.55
N ASP A 514 11.34 13.06 5.99
CA ASP A 514 12.53 12.76 5.16
C ASP A 514 12.17 11.95 3.91
N GLU A 515 11.38 10.87 4.07
CA GLU A 515 10.84 10.09 2.94
C GLU A 515 10.06 10.98 1.97
N GLN A 516 9.17 11.83 2.49
CA GLN A 516 8.35 12.72 1.66
C GLN A 516 9.20 13.75 0.89
N LEU A 517 10.18 14.38 1.54
CA LEU A 517 11.06 15.36 0.90
C LEU A 517 11.94 14.72 -0.17
N ALA A 518 12.37 13.47 0.03
CA ALA A 518 13.08 12.70 -1.00
C ALA A 518 12.20 12.50 -2.25
N LEU A 519 10.90 12.23 -2.07
CA LEU A 519 9.95 12.10 -3.19
C LEU A 519 9.68 13.45 -3.88
N TYR A 520 9.57 14.55 -3.13
CA TYR A 520 9.48 15.90 -3.72
C TYR A 520 10.74 16.27 -4.52
N ALA A 521 11.92 15.82 -4.07
CA ALA A 521 13.16 16.04 -4.80
C ALA A 521 13.18 15.33 -6.16
N LEU A 522 12.61 14.13 -6.29
CA LEU A 522 12.45 13.47 -7.59
C LEU A 522 11.64 14.33 -8.57
N ILE A 523 10.51 14.89 -8.09
CA ILE A 523 9.65 15.78 -8.90
C ILE A 523 10.41 17.05 -9.30
N ALA A 524 11.19 17.63 -8.38
CA ALA A 524 12.00 18.82 -8.67
C ALA A 524 13.04 18.55 -9.78
N ARG A 525 13.72 17.41 -9.68
CA ARG A 525 14.80 16.99 -10.59
C ARG A 525 14.30 16.68 -11.98
N ALA A 526 13.05 16.21 -12.12
CA ALA A 526 12.39 16.06 -13.43
C ALA A 526 12.35 17.37 -14.24
N SER A 527 12.57 18.54 -13.61
CA SER A 527 12.66 19.84 -14.27
C SER A 527 13.70 20.75 -13.63
N ALA A 528 14.91 20.21 -13.39
CA ALA A 528 16.00 20.90 -12.71
C ALA A 528 16.32 22.29 -13.29
N ASN A 529 16.18 22.46 -14.61
CA ASN A 529 16.44 23.72 -15.31
C ASN A 529 15.56 24.90 -14.84
N THR A 530 14.37 24.63 -14.31
CA THR A 530 13.44 25.66 -13.81
C THR A 530 13.28 25.64 -12.29
N THR A 531 13.41 24.47 -11.66
CA THR A 531 13.20 24.29 -10.21
C THR A 531 14.41 24.73 -9.39
N ILE A 532 15.64 24.48 -9.85
CA ILE A 532 16.85 24.93 -9.13
C ILE A 532 16.99 26.45 -9.11
N PRO A 533 16.83 27.18 -10.23
CA PRO A 533 16.83 28.65 -10.19
C PRO A 533 15.72 29.22 -9.29
N PHE A 534 14.56 28.57 -9.24
CA PHE A 534 13.47 28.98 -8.36
C PHE A 534 13.83 28.83 -6.87
N LEU A 535 14.45 27.71 -6.46
CA LEU A 535 14.97 27.55 -5.10
C LEU A 535 16.06 28.59 -4.78
N ALA A 536 16.96 28.85 -5.73
CA ALA A 536 18.00 29.86 -5.57
C ALA A 536 17.43 31.27 -5.37
N GLN A 537 16.38 31.62 -6.11
CA GLN A 537 15.67 32.88 -5.94
C GLN A 537 15.04 32.96 -4.55
N LEU A 538 14.25 31.96 -4.15
CA LEU A 538 13.56 31.95 -2.85
C LEU A 538 14.53 32.04 -1.68
N PHE A 539 15.61 31.24 -1.70
CA PHE A 539 16.62 31.26 -0.67
C PHE A 539 17.30 32.63 -0.58
N SER A 540 17.69 33.20 -1.72
CA SER A 540 18.32 34.53 -1.77
C SER A 540 17.38 35.64 -1.28
N GLU A 541 16.09 35.57 -1.60
CA GLU A 541 15.09 36.51 -1.10
C GLU A 541 14.94 36.43 0.43
N ARG A 542 14.85 35.23 1.00
CA ARG A 542 14.73 35.05 2.45
C ARG A 542 16.00 35.46 3.18
N PHE A 543 17.15 35.13 2.62
CA PHE A 543 18.44 35.57 3.15
C PHE A 543 18.60 37.10 3.10
N ALA A 544 18.17 37.75 2.01
CA ALA A 544 18.17 39.21 1.93
C ALA A 544 17.21 39.85 2.95
N ARG A 545 16.02 39.28 3.16
CA ARG A 545 15.07 39.74 4.19
C ARG A 545 15.68 39.64 5.60
N LEU A 546 16.41 38.56 5.88
CA LEU A 546 17.10 38.38 7.16
C LEU A 546 18.18 39.45 7.40
N ASN A 547 18.91 39.83 6.35
CA ASN A 547 19.97 40.85 6.42
C ASN A 547 19.44 42.29 6.45
N GLN A 548 18.27 42.57 5.85
CA GLN A 548 17.67 43.91 5.80
C GLN A 548 16.92 44.31 7.08
N ARG A 549 16.49 43.33 7.89
CA ARG A 549 15.77 43.57 9.15
C ARG A 549 16.74 43.99 10.27
N ASN A 550 17.02 45.30 10.33
CA ASN A 550 17.79 45.97 11.39
C ASN A 550 17.06 45.96 12.75
N GLY A 551 16.81 44.77 13.33
CA GLY A 551 16.41 44.59 14.72
C GLY A 551 14.96 44.94 15.11
N GLU A 552 14.15 45.53 14.23
CA GLU A 552 12.77 45.98 14.56
C GLU A 552 11.66 44.96 14.25
N SER A 553 11.92 43.91 13.47
CA SER A 553 10.92 42.90 13.07
C SER A 553 11.38 41.50 13.43
N ASP A 554 10.47 40.71 14.01
CA ASP A 554 10.68 39.32 14.39
C ASP A 554 11.13 38.46 13.19
N PRO A 555 12.30 37.80 13.24
CA PRO A 555 12.80 36.96 12.16
C PRO A 555 12.14 35.56 12.11
N THR A 556 11.36 35.17 13.11
CA THR A 556 10.90 33.78 13.32
C THR A 556 10.26 33.15 12.09
N GLN A 557 9.29 33.81 11.44
CA GLN A 557 8.68 33.33 10.20
C GLN A 557 9.71 33.08 9.08
N THR A 558 10.66 34.01 8.90
CA THR A 558 11.70 33.90 7.87
C THR A 558 12.69 32.78 8.20
N LEU A 559 12.94 32.51 9.49
CA LEU A 559 13.79 31.40 9.93
C LEU A 559 13.11 30.05 9.71
N GLU A 560 11.80 29.92 9.96
CA GLU A 560 11.04 28.71 9.65
C GLU A 560 10.96 28.43 8.13
N GLU A 561 10.75 29.49 7.33
CA GLU A 561 10.82 29.39 5.86
C GLU A 561 12.22 28.94 5.40
N LEU A 562 13.30 29.49 5.97
CA LEU A 562 14.68 29.10 5.66
C LEU A 562 14.97 27.66 6.09
N TYR A 563 14.51 27.25 7.27
CA TYR A 563 14.64 25.88 7.77
C TYR A 563 14.02 24.88 6.78
N TRP A 564 12.78 25.10 6.35
CA TRP A 564 12.14 24.20 5.38
C TRP A 564 12.84 24.22 4.01
N LEU A 565 13.27 25.41 3.53
CA LEU A 565 14.03 25.53 2.29
C LEU A 565 15.36 24.78 2.32
N LEU A 566 16.07 24.79 3.45
CA LEU A 566 17.30 24.02 3.62
C LEU A 566 17.04 22.52 3.47
N LEU A 567 15.99 22.00 4.11
CA LEU A 567 15.65 20.59 4.04
C LEU A 567 15.32 20.15 2.62
N VAL A 568 14.36 20.81 1.95
CA VAL A 568 13.98 20.43 0.59
C VAL A 568 15.14 20.61 -0.40
N THR A 569 15.93 21.68 -0.26
CA THR A 569 17.05 21.93 -1.19
C THR A 569 18.15 20.90 -1.03
N SER A 570 18.42 20.45 0.20
CA SER A 570 19.37 19.36 0.46
C SER A 570 18.98 18.09 -0.29
N HIS A 571 17.71 17.64 -0.16
CA HIS A 571 17.22 16.47 -0.92
C HIS A 571 17.27 16.72 -2.42
N VAL A 572 16.93 17.91 -2.90
CA VAL A 572 16.98 18.21 -4.35
C VAL A 572 18.42 18.12 -4.89
N LEU A 573 19.41 18.60 -4.13
CA LEU A 573 20.80 18.65 -4.54
C LEU A 573 21.59 17.35 -4.31
N THR A 574 21.11 16.42 -3.49
CA THR A 574 21.88 15.23 -3.06
C THR A 574 21.02 13.98 -2.98
N ASP A 575 21.56 12.83 -3.34
CA ASP A 575 20.89 11.53 -3.14
C ASP A 575 21.00 11.03 -1.69
N SER A 576 20.07 10.17 -1.27
CA SER A 576 20.16 9.42 -0.01
C SER A 576 20.84 8.07 -0.26
N GLY A 577 21.65 7.60 0.70
CA GLY A 577 22.32 6.31 0.61
C GLY A 577 23.12 6.02 1.86
N GLU A 578 22.63 5.12 2.70
CA GLU A 578 23.40 4.55 3.80
C GLU A 578 24.28 3.41 3.27
N GLY A 579 25.59 3.48 3.49
CA GLY A 579 26.53 2.42 3.10
C GLY A 579 26.98 2.42 1.63
N GLU A 580 26.49 3.35 0.81
CA GLU A 580 26.93 3.55 -0.57
C GLU A 580 27.63 4.91 -0.74
N THR A 581 28.42 5.06 -1.81
CA THR A 581 29.01 6.36 -2.13
C THR A 581 28.00 7.23 -2.85
N LEU A 582 27.65 8.37 -2.26
CA LEU A 582 26.71 9.32 -2.86
C LEU A 582 27.28 9.91 -4.16
N LEU A 583 26.46 9.95 -5.19
CA LEU A 583 26.78 10.57 -6.48
C LEU A 583 25.95 11.84 -6.66
N ILE A 584 26.44 12.74 -7.52
CA ILE A 584 25.66 13.90 -7.94
C ILE A 584 24.45 13.38 -8.75
N PRO A 585 23.20 13.76 -8.41
CA PRO A 585 22.03 13.32 -9.14
C PRO A 585 22.14 13.62 -10.64
N GLU A 586 21.85 12.63 -11.49
CA GLU A 586 22.07 12.72 -12.95
C GLU A 586 21.31 13.88 -13.60
N ALA A 587 20.07 14.14 -13.16
CA ALA A 587 19.27 15.25 -13.64
C ALA A 587 19.94 16.62 -13.46
N LEU A 588 20.78 16.79 -12.43
CA LEU A 588 21.55 18.02 -12.20
C LEU A 588 22.74 18.13 -13.14
N GLN A 589 23.37 16.99 -13.47
CA GLN A 589 24.48 16.92 -14.42
C GLN A 589 24.02 17.17 -15.86
N ALA A 590 22.83 16.70 -16.22
CA ALA A 590 22.26 16.84 -17.56
C ALA A 590 21.46 18.15 -17.76
N GLY A 591 20.96 18.76 -16.68
CA GLY A 591 19.97 19.84 -16.74
C GLY A 591 20.46 21.20 -17.25
N PHE A 592 21.77 21.43 -17.32
CA PHE A 592 22.35 22.75 -17.63
C PHE A 592 23.42 22.71 -18.75
N PRO A 593 23.13 22.13 -19.92
CA PRO A 593 24.15 21.88 -20.96
C PRO A 593 24.74 23.15 -21.59
N ASN A 594 24.08 24.31 -21.40
CA ASN A 594 24.47 25.59 -21.98
C ASN A 594 25.29 26.47 -21.01
N VAL A 595 25.51 26.03 -19.77
CA VAL A 595 26.27 26.80 -18.78
C VAL A 595 27.73 26.38 -18.80
N ILE A 596 28.62 27.33 -19.10
CA ILE A 596 30.06 27.09 -19.28
C ILE A 596 30.86 27.49 -18.04
N GLU A 597 30.42 28.50 -17.30
CA GLU A 597 31.12 29.02 -16.12
C GLU A 597 30.46 28.57 -14.82
N ALA A 598 31.28 28.13 -13.85
CA ALA A 598 30.79 27.63 -12.58
C ALA A 598 29.99 28.68 -11.79
N ALA A 599 30.40 29.96 -11.88
CA ALA A 599 29.71 31.06 -11.21
C ALA A 599 28.25 31.26 -11.67
N HIS A 600 27.94 30.86 -12.90
CA HIS A 600 26.61 30.99 -13.50
C HIS A 600 25.78 29.70 -13.42
N HIS A 601 26.34 28.62 -12.88
CA HIS A 601 25.66 27.34 -12.78
C HIS A 601 24.67 27.35 -11.59
N PRO A 602 23.35 27.18 -11.80
CA PRO A 602 22.36 27.36 -10.73
C PRO A 602 22.58 26.48 -9.50
N VAL A 603 23.01 25.23 -9.69
CA VAL A 603 23.38 24.32 -8.58
C VAL A 603 24.56 24.85 -7.76
N VAL A 604 25.57 25.42 -8.44
CA VAL A 604 26.77 25.98 -7.80
C VAL A 604 26.42 27.26 -7.06
N THR A 605 25.66 28.16 -7.70
CA THR A 605 25.17 29.40 -7.09
C THR A 605 24.33 29.12 -5.84
N LEU A 606 23.40 28.16 -5.91
CA LEU A 606 22.56 27.76 -4.77
C LEU A 606 23.39 27.14 -3.65
N SER A 607 24.30 26.22 -3.98
CA SER A 607 25.21 25.60 -3.01
C SER A 607 26.01 26.65 -2.24
N TRP A 608 26.64 27.59 -2.94
CA TRP A 608 27.42 28.65 -2.31
C TRP A 608 26.56 29.62 -1.50
N SER A 609 25.32 29.89 -1.93
CA SER A 609 24.38 30.72 -1.17
C SER A 609 24.08 30.09 0.20
N ILE A 610 23.82 28.79 0.23
CA ILE A 610 23.55 28.04 1.47
C ILE A 610 24.80 27.91 2.35
N ILE A 611 25.96 27.63 1.75
CA ILE A 611 27.24 27.54 2.49
C ILE A 611 27.57 28.90 3.13
N ASN A 612 27.38 30.01 2.40
CA ASN A 612 27.63 31.35 2.92
C ASN A 612 26.65 31.73 4.04
N PHE A 613 25.37 31.32 3.93
CA PHE A 613 24.42 31.44 5.03
C PHE A 613 24.88 30.64 6.26
N SER A 614 25.24 29.37 6.06
CA SER A 614 25.71 28.47 7.12
C SER A 614 26.92 29.03 7.85
N ARG A 615 27.87 29.63 7.12
CA ARG A 615 29.07 30.27 7.69
C ARG A 615 28.74 31.39 8.68
N GLN A 616 27.60 32.06 8.56
CA GLN A 616 27.23 33.14 9.50
C GLN A 616 27.03 32.64 10.94
N CYS A 617 26.79 31.35 11.15
CA CYS A 617 26.65 30.80 12.51
C CYS A 617 27.97 30.85 13.31
N LEU A 618 29.12 31.03 12.64
CA LEU A 618 30.41 31.21 13.30
C LEU A 618 30.50 32.56 14.03
N ASP A 619 29.76 33.58 13.58
CA ASP A 619 29.68 34.87 14.27
C ASP A 619 28.81 34.75 15.54
N PRO A 620 29.34 35.02 16.75
CA PRO A 620 28.58 34.87 17.99
C PRO A 620 27.31 35.73 18.08
N GLY A 621 27.34 36.94 17.50
CA GLY A 621 26.22 37.86 17.53
C GLY A 621 25.09 37.43 16.61
N ILE A 622 25.43 37.00 15.39
CA ILE A 622 24.44 36.46 14.43
C ILE A 622 23.90 35.12 14.93
N ARG A 623 24.76 34.24 15.46
CA ARG A 623 24.37 32.93 16.00
C ARG A 623 23.31 33.05 17.08
N ALA A 624 23.57 33.88 18.10
CA ALA A 624 22.63 34.07 19.21
C ALA A 624 21.27 34.63 18.76
N LYS A 625 21.22 35.32 17.60
CA LYS A 625 20.02 35.96 17.10
C LYS A 625 19.20 35.06 16.16
N TYR A 626 19.84 34.22 15.35
CA TYR A 626 19.17 33.53 14.24
C TYR A 626 19.31 32.00 14.26
N PHE A 627 20.34 31.43 14.87
CA PHE A 627 20.64 29.99 14.76
C PHE A 627 20.15 29.22 15.99
N SER A 628 18.88 28.78 15.94
CA SER A 628 18.30 27.85 16.91
C SER A 628 18.92 26.44 16.79
N PRO A 629 18.80 25.56 17.81
CA PRO A 629 19.28 24.17 17.72
C PRO A 629 18.72 23.44 16.50
N ARG A 630 17.41 23.58 16.23
CA ARG A 630 16.71 23.00 15.08
C ARG A 630 17.24 23.51 13.74
N LEU A 631 17.51 24.81 13.62
CA LEU A 631 18.11 25.35 12.41
C LEU A 631 19.56 24.89 12.23
N MET A 632 20.31 24.77 13.34
CA MET A 632 21.67 24.24 13.30
C MET A 632 21.70 22.78 12.83
N GLU A 633 20.73 21.97 13.24
CA GLU A 633 20.59 20.59 12.76
C GLU A 633 20.41 20.55 11.24
N ALA A 634 19.50 21.36 10.68
CA ALA A 634 19.28 21.43 9.23
C ALA A 634 20.53 21.90 8.47
N VAL A 635 21.31 22.83 9.04
CA VAL A 635 22.59 23.28 8.47
C VAL A 635 23.62 22.15 8.44
N ILE A 636 23.81 21.45 9.55
CA ILE A 636 24.74 20.31 9.66
C ILE A 636 24.34 19.22 8.67
N TRP A 637 23.05 18.90 8.63
CA TRP A 637 22.50 17.88 7.75
C TRP A 637 22.71 18.21 6.27
N PHE A 638 22.47 19.46 5.86
CA PHE A 638 22.79 19.93 4.51
C PHE A 638 24.29 19.81 4.21
N LEU A 639 25.16 20.33 5.09
CA LEU A 639 26.60 20.37 4.85
C LEU A 639 27.18 18.96 4.72
N ALA A 640 26.73 18.02 5.53
CA ALA A 640 27.20 16.63 5.46
C ALA A 640 26.85 15.95 4.15
N ARG A 641 25.59 16.07 3.71
CA ARG A 641 25.14 15.52 2.43
C ARG A 641 25.86 16.18 1.27
N TRP A 642 26.05 17.49 1.35
CA TRP A 642 26.78 18.26 0.35
C TRP A 642 28.25 17.81 0.25
N VAL A 643 28.94 17.68 1.39
CA VAL A 643 30.33 17.19 1.44
C VAL A 643 30.43 15.79 0.84
N ALA A 644 29.57 14.88 1.26
CA ALA A 644 29.57 13.51 0.77
C ALA A 644 29.30 13.40 -0.74
N THR A 645 28.53 14.33 -1.31
CA THR A 645 28.14 14.32 -2.74
C THR A 645 29.13 15.06 -3.63
N TYR A 646 29.60 16.25 -3.21
CA TYR A 646 30.32 17.19 -4.07
C TYR A 646 31.82 17.30 -3.77
N LEU A 647 32.29 16.90 -2.57
CA LEU A 647 33.73 16.91 -2.24
C LEU A 647 34.43 15.59 -2.53
N VAL A 648 33.73 14.46 -2.57
CA VAL A 648 34.33 13.14 -2.85
C VAL A 648 33.78 12.49 -4.14
N PRO A 649 33.93 13.09 -5.35
CA PRO A 649 33.44 12.45 -6.57
C PRO A 649 34.28 11.20 -6.93
N LEU A 650 33.60 10.06 -7.11
CA LEU A 650 34.21 8.75 -7.45
C LEU A 650 35.04 8.74 -8.76
N ASP A 651 34.81 9.69 -9.67
CA ASP A 651 35.51 9.75 -10.97
C ASP A 651 37.01 10.07 -10.84
N VAL A 652 37.49 10.50 -9.67
CA VAL A 652 38.93 10.68 -9.41
C VAL A 652 39.60 9.37 -8.93
N SER A 653 38.82 8.44 -8.37
CA SER A 653 39.32 7.22 -7.69
C SER A 653 39.52 6.03 -8.63
N ARG A 654 38.80 5.98 -9.75
CA ARG A 654 39.06 4.99 -10.82
C ARG A 654 39.92 5.64 -11.88
N GLY A 655 41.24 5.47 -11.77
CA GLY A 655 42.25 5.84 -12.78
C GLY A 655 42.12 5.11 -14.11
N LYS A 656 40.96 5.17 -14.76
CA LYS A 656 40.76 4.85 -16.17
C LYS A 656 40.17 6.08 -16.83
N VAL A 657 41.07 6.86 -17.41
CA VAL A 657 40.79 7.72 -18.54
C VAL A 657 39.91 6.95 -19.52
N SER A 658 38.63 7.35 -19.59
CA SER A 658 37.73 7.01 -20.67
C SER A 658 38.33 7.55 -21.96
N ARG A 659 39.13 6.72 -22.63
CA ARG A 659 39.64 6.98 -24.00
C ARG A 659 38.73 6.37 -25.07
N GLU A 660 37.56 5.87 -24.71
CA GLU A 660 36.62 5.24 -25.65
C GLU A 660 35.15 5.61 -25.33
N ILE A 661 34.84 6.91 -25.27
CA ILE A 661 33.48 7.42 -25.55
C ILE A 661 33.59 8.70 -26.40
N ASP A 662 34.60 8.76 -27.28
CA ASP A 662 34.58 9.67 -28.42
C ASP A 662 33.85 8.92 -29.54
N ASN A 663 32.51 8.92 -29.51
CA ASN A 663 31.69 8.97 -30.73
C ASN A 663 30.19 9.01 -30.43
N VAL A 664 29.58 10.10 -30.92
CA VAL A 664 28.14 10.36 -31.16
C VAL A 664 27.31 10.88 -29.98
N GLY A 665 27.26 12.21 -29.85
CA GLY A 665 26.10 12.95 -29.32
C GLY A 665 26.30 13.75 -28.02
N THR A 666 26.21 15.08 -28.11
CA THR A 666 26.08 16.11 -27.03
C THR A 666 27.32 16.55 -26.22
N ASN A 667 28.17 17.39 -26.82
CA ASN A 667 29.28 18.08 -26.13
C ASN A 667 28.83 18.97 -24.93
N GLY A 668 27.59 19.46 -24.90
CA GLY A 668 27.11 20.38 -23.85
C GLY A 668 26.84 19.73 -22.48
N SER A 669 26.22 18.55 -22.43
CA SER A 669 25.95 17.86 -21.15
C SER A 669 27.24 17.37 -20.48
N GLN A 670 28.23 16.97 -21.27
CA GLN A 670 29.55 16.58 -20.79
C GLN A 670 30.30 17.74 -20.10
N HIS A 671 30.07 18.99 -20.52
CA HIS A 671 30.68 20.16 -19.90
C HIS A 671 30.04 20.47 -18.53
N SER A 672 28.71 20.50 -18.44
CA SER A 672 28.00 20.72 -17.16
C SER A 672 28.36 19.64 -16.13
N ARG A 673 28.42 18.37 -16.54
CA ARG A 673 28.89 17.25 -15.70
C ARG A 673 30.30 17.45 -15.17
N LYS A 674 31.27 17.79 -16.03
CA LYS A 674 32.66 18.03 -15.62
C LYS A 674 32.78 19.19 -14.62
N LEU A 675 32.04 20.27 -14.87
CA LEU A 675 32.00 21.45 -14.02
C LEU A 675 31.44 21.10 -12.63
N LEU A 676 30.32 20.38 -12.54
CA LEU A 676 29.75 19.96 -11.26
C LEU A 676 30.65 19.02 -10.46
N ASN A 677 31.43 18.18 -11.14
CA ASN A 677 32.39 17.29 -10.48
C ASN A 677 33.66 18.01 -9.99
N SER A 678 33.92 19.26 -10.40
CA SER A 678 35.19 19.95 -10.11
C SER A 678 35.06 21.29 -9.41
N PHE A 679 33.88 21.95 -9.42
CA PHE A 679 33.74 23.32 -8.89
C PHE A 679 34.11 23.46 -7.40
N ALA A 680 33.93 22.41 -6.59
CA ALA A 680 34.35 22.41 -5.20
C ALA A 680 35.88 22.41 -5.06
N TRP A 681 36.60 21.83 -6.00
CA TRP A 681 38.07 21.75 -6.01
C TRP A 681 38.74 22.94 -6.70
N GLU A 682 37.98 23.74 -7.47
CA GLU A 682 38.49 24.97 -8.06
C GLU A 682 38.84 26.00 -6.96
N ASN A 683 40.03 26.59 -7.03
CA ASN A 683 40.51 27.63 -6.11
C ASN A 683 40.49 27.25 -4.61
N ASN A 684 40.69 25.97 -4.27
CA ASN A 684 40.68 25.42 -2.91
C ASN A 684 39.40 25.73 -2.11
N GLN A 685 38.27 26.00 -2.78
CA GLN A 685 37.02 26.34 -2.09
C GLN A 685 36.51 25.19 -1.23
N GLY A 686 36.75 23.94 -1.63
CA GLY A 686 36.33 22.74 -0.91
C GLY A 686 37.09 22.52 0.38
N GLU A 687 38.38 22.86 0.42
CA GLU A 687 39.18 22.87 1.65
C GLU A 687 38.61 23.86 2.66
N LEU A 688 38.23 25.07 2.20
CA LEU A 688 37.57 26.07 3.04
C LEU A 688 36.22 25.59 3.57
N VAL A 689 35.45 24.85 2.78
CA VAL A 689 34.17 24.27 3.25
C VAL A 689 34.43 23.25 4.35
N LEU A 690 35.42 22.36 4.21
CA LEU A 690 35.78 21.39 5.25
C LEU A 690 36.21 22.11 6.54
N ASP A 691 37.00 23.17 6.44
CA ASP A 691 37.39 23.98 7.60
C ASP A 691 36.16 24.58 8.30
N PHE A 692 35.21 25.14 7.53
CA PHE A 692 33.96 25.67 8.10
C PHE A 692 33.12 24.58 8.75
N VAL A 693 32.99 23.41 8.12
CA VAL A 693 32.25 22.27 8.67
C VAL A 693 32.85 21.90 10.03
N VAL A 694 34.15 21.68 10.13
CA VAL A 694 34.82 21.35 11.41
C VAL A 694 34.59 22.42 12.48
N LEU A 695 34.65 23.71 12.11
CA LEU A 695 34.38 24.80 13.05
C LEU A 695 32.93 24.84 13.52
N ILE A 696 31.96 24.64 12.62
CA ILE A 696 30.53 24.58 12.94
C ILE A 696 30.23 23.35 13.81
N SER A 697 30.86 22.22 13.53
CA SER A 697 30.79 20.99 14.30
C SER A 697 31.26 21.18 15.74
N MET A 698 32.46 21.77 15.92
CA MET A 698 32.98 22.11 17.25
C MET A 698 32.02 23.05 17.99
N LEU A 699 31.47 24.04 17.29
CA LEU A 699 30.54 25.00 17.84
C LEU A 699 29.23 24.36 18.31
N ALA A 700 28.68 23.42 17.54
CA ALA A 700 27.47 22.67 17.88
C ALA A 700 27.66 21.88 19.18
N LEU A 701 28.81 21.20 19.32
CA LEU A 701 29.17 20.44 20.53
C LEU A 701 29.41 21.32 21.77
N THR A 702 30.00 22.50 21.61
CA THR A 702 30.40 23.33 22.76
C THR A 702 29.35 24.33 23.21
N THR A 703 28.52 24.84 22.29
CA THR A 703 27.63 25.99 22.54
C THR A 703 26.20 25.57 22.90
N TYR A 704 25.73 24.45 22.37
CA TYR A 704 24.38 23.93 22.57
C TYR A 704 24.40 22.75 23.55
N GLN A 705 24.89 23.01 24.77
CA GLN A 705 24.96 21.98 25.82
C GLN A 705 23.55 21.64 26.33
N GLY A 706 23.17 20.36 26.28
CA GLY A 706 21.84 19.87 26.68
C GLY A 706 20.93 19.51 25.50
N GLU A 707 21.27 19.92 24.28
CA GLU A 707 20.56 19.58 23.05
C GLU A 707 21.02 18.21 22.53
N ASN A 708 20.54 17.13 23.16
CA ASN A 708 20.99 15.77 22.86
C ASN A 708 20.76 15.37 21.39
N GLU A 709 19.65 15.79 20.77
CA GLU A 709 19.34 15.47 19.38
C GLU A 709 20.34 16.10 18.40
N LEU A 710 20.67 17.37 18.58
CA LEU A 710 21.68 18.06 17.78
C LEU A 710 23.06 17.41 17.93
N GLN A 711 23.41 17.00 19.15
CA GLN A 711 24.68 16.33 19.44
C GLN A 711 24.75 14.92 18.84
N VAL A 712 23.64 14.17 18.90
CA VAL A 712 23.52 12.83 18.30
C VAL A 712 23.54 12.91 16.78
N SER A 713 22.72 13.78 16.19
CA SER A 713 22.69 14.04 14.74
C SER A 713 24.08 14.40 14.23
N PHE A 714 24.82 15.21 14.97
CA PHE A 714 26.22 15.51 14.66
C PHE A 714 27.14 14.27 14.69
N ILE A 715 27.16 13.50 15.79
CA ILE A 715 28.04 12.32 15.96
C ILE A 715 27.76 11.23 14.93
N PHE A 716 26.50 11.08 14.49
CA PHE A 716 26.14 10.09 13.47
C PHE A 716 26.49 10.54 12.05
N THR A 717 26.60 11.85 11.82
CA THR A 717 26.75 12.44 10.49
C THR A 717 28.23 12.62 10.09
N PHE A 718 29.13 12.83 11.06
CA PHE A 718 30.58 13.01 10.86
C PHE A 718 31.39 12.18 11.86
#